data_AF-A0A9P0CUH0-F1
#
_entry.id   AF-A0A9P0CUH0-F1
#
_cell.length_a   1.000
_cell.length_b   1.000
_cell.length_c   1.000
_cell.angle_alpha   90.00
_cell.angle_beta   90.00
_cell.angle_gamma   90.00
#
_symmetry.space_group_name_H-M   'P 1'
#
loop_
_entity.id
_entity.type
_entity.pdbx_description
1 polymer ?
#
loop_
_entity_poly.entity_id
_entity_poly.type
_entity_poly.pdbx_seq_one_letter_code
_entity_poly.pdbx_strand_id
1 'polypeptide(L)'
;MENGGNGKKITSLWNIKDVNIKGTWSVIKKFKYEDLVGFLYQPRDPSSLGVIRFLFGFLMLLDLSEERGGADIDTRWGDPKDCHFPLFSSLTNPGYVKISFVYLLMWLGCCGIMLGYKFRISIFLFGIPYWYLLLLDKSFWNNHSYLFGIVTILLMGSSANHFLSIDSYIDPSIRNADVPYWNYFILKYQFFLLYFLAGLKKTDMEWLEGYSMSHLGEHWVFSPFRFLLSSEQIDYLIVHWFGFLLDLTIGFWMLIEITRPVAMLFCASFHLMNSRLFSIGMFPYVCLATMPLFCEETWPKKILSVFSKKELDSVPSQSCIYKTSTKDKHLPTRSKWKQKIVTMLLLYHCGLQLFLPYSHFITKGYNNWTNGLYGYSWDMMVHSWDTVLVVVKVIDNKTGKELFVDDDAFTTNDRWNKHADMCVQYAQCLKRNLETTYNNGLSSMASSEVSDISIYVDVWCSLNKRFQQRMYDPNYDLLQADWSPFRQVEWLLPVLTKYNDFRRRMDEITKEVYSWSNRSDVLFIADFPGLYLENFINEDVENVTLTVLEGEIGYEVEDEYSLQSLGTKLKNGESLPVDVGHFHKVHVLSESPSCYMYTFVRREKITKDDSSNERKRFMYSPFPLVEDVYERGERMLSMWKHIGSAVLNTFFGIPYRIKVNSEK
;
A
#
# COMPACT_ATOMS: atom_id res chain seq x y z
N MET A 1 27.53 -49.15 19.88
CA MET A 1 28.28 -48.01 19.30
C MET A 1 27.70 -47.75 17.94
N GLU A 2 27.57 -46.49 17.50
CA GLU A 2 26.79 -45.98 16.35
C GLU A 2 25.37 -45.51 16.67
N ASN A 3 25.23 -44.20 16.92
CA ASN A 3 24.07 -43.37 16.63
C ASN A 3 24.39 -41.93 17.04
N GLY A 4 25.18 -41.22 16.23
CA GLY A 4 25.68 -39.88 16.59
C GLY A 4 26.19 -39.06 15.40
N GLY A 5 25.40 -38.96 14.32
CA GLY A 5 25.85 -38.29 13.08
C GLY A 5 24.92 -37.25 12.47
N ASN A 6 23.64 -37.14 12.87
CA ASN A 6 22.68 -36.34 12.09
C ASN A 6 22.67 -34.82 12.38
N GLY A 7 23.16 -34.37 13.54
CA GLY A 7 23.12 -32.94 13.90
C GLY A 7 24.10 -32.06 13.12
N LYS A 8 25.26 -32.60 12.69
CA LYS A 8 26.28 -31.86 11.93
C LYS A 8 25.97 -31.72 10.43
N LYS A 9 25.04 -32.50 9.89
CA LYS A 9 24.68 -32.45 8.46
C LYS A 9 23.80 -31.26 8.07
N ILE A 10 23.08 -30.67 9.02
CA ILE A 10 22.18 -29.54 8.75
C ILE A 10 22.97 -28.22 8.65
N THR A 11 24.00 -28.03 9.47
CA THR A 11 24.89 -26.87 9.38
C THR A 11 25.80 -26.91 8.15
N SER A 12 26.15 -28.10 7.64
CA SER A 12 26.93 -28.23 6.40
C SER A 12 26.12 -27.99 5.13
N LEU A 13 24.78 -28.04 5.17
CA LEU A 13 23.93 -27.76 4.00
C LEU A 13 23.94 -26.27 3.60
N TRP A 14 24.35 -25.38 4.50
CA TRP A 14 24.43 -23.94 4.27
C TRP A 14 25.86 -23.40 4.21
N ASN A 15 26.87 -24.26 4.43
CA ASN A 15 28.28 -23.92 4.29
C ASN A 15 28.75 -24.38 2.89
N ILE A 16 28.87 -23.44 1.96
CA ILE A 16 29.06 -23.67 0.51
C ILE A 16 30.35 -24.43 0.15
N LYS A 17 31.24 -24.69 1.11
CA LYS A 17 32.54 -25.31 0.82
C LYS A 17 32.49 -26.81 0.46
N ASP A 18 31.41 -27.55 0.74
CA ASP A 18 31.33 -29.00 0.44
C ASP A 18 29.92 -29.49 0.07
N VAL A 19 29.34 -29.02 -1.06
CA VAL A 19 28.03 -29.51 -1.53
C VAL A 19 28.20 -30.72 -2.46
N ASN A 20 28.21 -31.93 -1.90
CA ASN A 20 28.06 -33.18 -2.67
C ASN A 20 26.58 -33.42 -3.00
N ILE A 21 26.15 -33.03 -4.20
CA ILE A 21 24.76 -33.00 -4.66
C ILE A 21 24.05 -34.37 -4.51
N LYS A 22 24.71 -35.50 -4.82
CA LYS A 22 24.10 -36.84 -4.67
C LYS A 22 23.89 -37.23 -3.20
N GLY A 23 24.79 -36.81 -2.31
CA GLY A 23 24.65 -36.99 -0.87
C GLY A 23 23.48 -36.19 -0.30
N THR A 24 23.30 -34.95 -0.76
CA THR A 24 22.22 -34.03 -0.35
C THR A 24 20.83 -34.60 -0.64
N TRP A 25 20.60 -35.15 -1.84
CA TRP A 25 19.32 -35.77 -2.20
C TRP A 25 18.97 -37.00 -1.36
N SER A 26 19.96 -37.80 -0.94
CA SER A 26 19.74 -38.96 -0.07
C SER A 26 19.40 -38.57 1.38
N VAL A 27 19.87 -37.41 1.84
CA VAL A 27 19.56 -36.84 3.16
C VAL A 27 18.15 -36.26 3.17
N ILE A 28 17.73 -35.58 2.10
CA ILE A 28 16.38 -35.03 1.94
C ILE A 28 15.32 -36.15 1.95
N LYS A 29 15.57 -37.28 1.26
CA LYS A 29 14.65 -38.44 1.25
C LYS A 29 14.44 -39.10 2.62
N LYS A 30 15.34 -38.89 3.58
CA LYS A 30 15.25 -39.43 4.95
C LYS A 30 14.74 -38.42 5.98
N PHE A 31 14.43 -37.20 5.56
CA PHE A 31 14.02 -36.11 6.44
C PHE A 31 12.64 -36.37 7.04
N LYS A 32 12.55 -36.46 8.37
CA LYS A 32 11.28 -36.63 9.07
C LYS A 32 10.81 -35.28 9.61
N TYR A 33 9.51 -35.15 9.80
CA TYR A 33 8.91 -33.97 10.43
C TYR A 33 9.53 -33.66 11.81
N GLU A 34 9.93 -34.67 12.59
CA GLU A 34 10.58 -34.47 13.88
C GLU A 34 11.98 -33.84 13.76
N ASP A 35 12.68 -34.05 12.65
CA ASP A 35 13.98 -33.41 12.39
C ASP A 35 13.80 -31.91 12.15
N LEU A 36 12.73 -31.51 11.44
CA LEU A 36 12.37 -30.10 11.26
C LEU A 36 12.00 -29.43 12.58
N VAL A 37 11.19 -30.09 13.40
CA VAL A 37 10.82 -29.59 14.73
C VAL A 37 12.09 -29.44 15.58
N GLY A 38 13.00 -30.42 15.54
CA GLY A 38 14.31 -30.32 16.20
C GLY A 38 15.11 -29.10 15.74
N PHE A 39 15.22 -28.88 14.43
CA PHE A 39 15.92 -27.75 13.85
C PHE A 39 15.34 -26.39 14.27
N LEU A 40 14.02 -26.24 14.17
CA LEU A 40 13.30 -25.00 14.53
C LEU A 40 13.35 -24.68 16.03
N TYR A 41 13.65 -25.67 16.88
CA TYR A 41 13.78 -25.50 18.32
C TYR A 41 15.21 -25.59 18.85
N GLN A 42 16.19 -25.38 17.96
CA GLN A 42 17.57 -25.11 18.38
C GLN A 42 17.63 -23.83 19.23
N PRO A 43 18.37 -23.83 20.36
CA PRO A 43 18.53 -22.66 21.19
C PRO A 43 19.31 -21.59 20.44
N ARG A 44 18.86 -20.34 20.56
CA ARG A 44 19.50 -19.14 20.01
C ARG A 44 19.50 -18.03 21.05
N ASP A 45 20.49 -17.18 20.95
CA ASP A 45 20.61 -16.01 21.81
C ASP A 45 19.38 -15.08 21.67
N PRO A 46 18.80 -14.56 22.77
CA PRO A 46 17.60 -13.72 22.70
C PRO A 46 17.88 -12.26 22.32
N SER A 47 19.15 -11.81 22.28
CA SER A 47 19.45 -10.38 22.29
C SER A 47 19.02 -9.62 21.05
N SER A 48 19.33 -10.12 19.85
CA SER A 48 18.88 -9.50 18.60
C SER A 48 17.35 -9.37 18.57
N LEU A 49 16.62 -10.43 18.92
CA LEU A 49 15.15 -10.43 18.93
C LEU A 49 14.59 -9.38 19.89
N GLY A 50 15.16 -9.23 21.09
CA GLY A 50 14.76 -8.23 22.07
C GLY A 50 14.98 -6.79 21.58
N VAL A 51 16.09 -6.51 20.89
CA VAL A 51 16.36 -5.19 20.29
C VAL A 51 15.41 -4.90 19.13
N ILE A 52 15.17 -5.86 18.25
CA ILE A 52 14.21 -5.68 17.14
C ILE A 52 12.79 -5.46 17.66
N ARG A 53 12.37 -6.16 18.70
CA ARG A 53 11.09 -5.90 19.38
C ARG A 53 11.03 -4.47 19.93
N PHE A 54 12.12 -3.97 20.53
CA PHE A 54 12.18 -2.60 21.04
C PHE A 54 11.99 -1.59 19.91
N LEU A 55 12.79 -1.71 18.84
CA LEU A 55 12.73 -0.80 17.70
C LEU A 55 11.39 -0.88 16.98
N PHE A 56 10.83 -2.08 16.76
CA PHE A 56 9.51 -2.24 16.16
C PHE A 56 8.43 -1.55 16.99
N GLY A 57 8.40 -1.78 18.32
CA GLY A 57 7.44 -1.11 19.21
C GLY A 57 7.58 0.42 19.18
N PHE A 58 8.81 0.94 19.16
CA PHE A 58 9.08 2.37 19.04
C PHE A 58 8.58 2.94 17.71
N LEU A 59 8.86 2.28 16.58
CA LEU A 59 8.41 2.75 15.27
C LEU A 59 6.88 2.68 15.13
N MET A 60 6.23 1.66 15.71
CA MET A 60 4.76 1.59 15.75
C MET A 60 4.15 2.70 16.62
N LEU A 61 4.82 3.16 17.68
CA LEU A 61 4.35 4.33 18.43
C LEU A 61 4.26 5.57 17.54
N LEU A 62 5.27 5.80 16.69
CA LEU A 62 5.29 6.94 15.76
C LEU A 62 4.28 6.75 14.62
N ASP A 63 4.21 5.54 14.04
CA ASP A 63 3.29 5.19 12.94
C ASP A 63 1.82 5.43 13.32
N LEU A 64 1.46 5.22 14.60
CA LEU A 64 0.09 5.39 15.08
C LEU A 64 -0.43 6.81 14.90
N SER A 65 0.35 7.82 15.27
CA SER A 65 -0.02 9.23 15.14
C SER A 65 0.08 9.74 13.71
N GLU A 66 0.96 9.15 12.91
CA GLU A 66 1.23 9.55 11.53
C GLU A 66 0.31 8.76 10.58
N GLU A 67 0.84 7.73 9.93
CA GLU A 67 0.23 6.98 8.83
C GLU A 67 -1.04 6.21 9.22
N ARG A 68 -1.20 5.85 10.50
CA ARG A 68 -2.45 5.21 10.95
C ARG A 68 -3.54 6.23 11.25
N GLY A 69 -3.30 7.53 11.11
CA GLY A 69 -4.32 8.56 11.24
C GLY A 69 -4.73 8.87 12.68
N GLY A 70 -3.86 8.59 13.66
CA GLY A 70 -4.13 8.96 15.05
C GLY A 70 -4.21 10.47 15.27
N ALA A 71 -3.48 11.26 14.48
CA ALA A 71 -3.58 12.73 14.51
C ALA A 71 -4.85 13.28 13.86
N ASP A 72 -5.54 12.46 13.06
CA ASP A 72 -6.63 12.84 12.15
C ASP A 72 -7.90 12.04 12.47
N ILE A 73 -8.10 11.68 13.75
CA ILE A 73 -9.24 10.85 14.19
C ILE A 73 -10.56 11.58 13.97
N ASP A 74 -10.58 12.90 14.11
CA ASP A 74 -11.77 13.72 13.91
C ASP A 74 -12.18 13.81 12.44
N THR A 75 -11.24 14.03 11.52
CA THR A 75 -11.52 14.08 10.08
C THR A 75 -11.83 12.70 9.51
N ARG A 76 -11.22 11.64 10.06
CA ARG A 76 -11.42 10.28 9.56
C ARG A 76 -12.61 9.56 10.18
N TRP A 77 -12.98 9.83 11.43
CA TRP A 77 -14.01 9.06 12.14
C TRP A 77 -15.05 9.93 12.84
N GLY A 78 -14.98 11.25 12.66
CA GLY A 78 -15.87 12.22 13.29
C GLY A 78 -17.23 12.34 12.62
N ASP A 79 -17.26 12.50 11.30
CA ASP A 79 -18.51 12.70 10.57
C ASP A 79 -19.19 11.35 10.27
N PRO A 80 -20.41 11.09 10.77
CA PRO A 80 -21.14 9.87 10.45
C PRO A 80 -21.57 9.77 8.98
N LYS A 81 -21.53 10.87 8.21
CA LYS A 81 -21.80 10.87 6.78
C LYS A 81 -20.63 10.35 5.96
N ASP A 82 -19.42 10.29 6.53
CA ASP A 82 -18.25 9.84 5.78
C ASP A 82 -18.39 8.38 5.34
N CYS A 83 -18.11 8.16 4.07
CA CYS A 83 -18.08 6.86 3.43
C CYS A 83 -16.79 6.14 3.80
N HIS A 84 -16.97 4.99 4.46
CA HIS A 84 -15.89 4.07 4.80
C HIS A 84 -15.98 2.82 3.96
N PHE A 85 -14.83 2.18 3.74
CA PHE A 85 -14.71 1.07 2.84
C PHE A 85 -14.30 -0.22 3.56
N PRO A 86 -15.18 -0.83 4.38
CA PRO A 86 -14.83 -2.02 5.13
C PRO A 86 -14.61 -3.23 4.22
N LEU A 87 -13.73 -4.13 4.66
CA LEU A 87 -13.54 -5.42 3.97
C LEU A 87 -14.77 -6.33 4.15
N PHE A 88 -15.39 -6.27 5.34
CA PHE A 88 -16.61 -6.99 5.67
C PHE A 88 -17.75 -6.00 5.93
N SER A 89 -18.88 -6.15 5.24
CA SER A 89 -20.03 -5.23 5.36
C SER A 89 -20.62 -5.11 6.76
N SER A 90 -20.35 -6.07 7.66
CA SER A 90 -20.76 -6.01 9.06
C SER A 90 -19.98 -5.01 9.92
N LEU A 91 -18.84 -4.50 9.42
CA LEU A 91 -18.03 -3.51 10.12
C LEU A 91 -18.56 -2.12 9.80
N THR A 92 -18.95 -1.37 10.82
CA THR A 92 -19.48 -0.01 10.70
C THR A 92 -18.64 0.95 11.53
N ASN A 93 -18.54 2.22 11.12
CA ASN A 93 -17.84 3.26 11.89
C ASN A 93 -18.42 3.34 13.31
N PRO A 94 -17.64 3.03 14.36
CA PRO A 94 -18.14 3.04 15.74
C PRO A 94 -18.21 4.47 16.32
N GLY A 95 -17.70 5.48 15.59
CA GLY A 95 -17.70 6.90 15.93
C GLY A 95 -16.42 7.37 16.64
N TYR A 96 -16.19 8.67 16.55
CA TYR A 96 -15.04 9.40 17.10
C TYR A 96 -14.56 8.96 18.49
N VAL A 97 -15.48 8.93 19.47
CA VAL A 97 -15.13 8.63 20.87
C VAL A 97 -14.60 7.21 21.02
N LYS A 98 -15.27 6.23 20.43
CA LYS A 98 -14.87 4.80 20.53
C LYS A 98 -13.55 4.56 19.80
N ILE A 99 -13.38 5.15 18.62
CA ILE A 99 -12.11 5.08 17.89
C ILE A 99 -10.97 5.72 18.69
N SER A 100 -11.19 6.86 19.35
CA SER A 100 -10.17 7.49 20.19
C SER A 100 -9.67 6.54 21.29
N PHE A 101 -10.55 5.77 21.92
CA PHE A 101 -10.14 4.72 22.87
C PHE A 101 -9.41 3.55 22.21
N VAL A 102 -9.78 3.17 20.99
CA VAL A 102 -9.04 2.18 20.19
C VAL A 102 -7.59 2.62 19.98
N TYR A 103 -7.36 3.88 19.59
CA TYR A 103 -5.99 4.42 19.46
C TYR A 103 -5.24 4.47 20.80
N LEU A 104 -5.92 4.81 21.91
CA LEU A 104 -5.30 4.75 23.24
C LEU A 104 -4.83 3.32 23.58
N LEU A 105 -5.67 2.30 23.34
CA LEU A 105 -5.30 0.90 23.59
C LEU A 105 -4.13 0.46 22.71
N MET A 106 -4.13 0.86 21.43
CA MET A 106 -3.02 0.59 20.52
C MET A 106 -1.73 1.26 20.98
N TRP A 107 -1.80 2.51 21.41
CA TRP A 107 -0.63 3.26 21.90
C TRP A 107 -0.05 2.62 23.16
N LEU A 108 -0.88 2.26 24.14
CA LEU A 108 -0.45 1.51 25.33
C LEU A 108 0.13 0.14 24.96
N GLY A 109 -0.47 -0.53 23.98
CA GLY A 109 0.03 -1.77 23.39
C GLY A 109 1.44 -1.61 22.82
N CYS A 110 1.68 -0.59 21.98
CA CYS A 110 3.00 -0.30 21.42
C CYS A 110 4.04 0.05 22.48
N CYS A 111 3.69 0.85 23.50
CA CYS A 111 4.55 1.13 24.65
C CYS A 111 4.94 -0.16 25.39
N GLY A 112 3.98 -1.04 25.66
CA GLY A 112 4.24 -2.33 26.29
C GLY A 112 5.04 -3.28 25.41
N ILE A 113 4.82 -3.27 24.09
CA ILE A 113 5.64 -3.99 23.11
C ILE A 113 7.07 -3.48 23.20
N MET A 114 7.31 -2.16 23.10
CA MET A 114 8.63 -1.50 23.12
C MET A 114 9.39 -1.75 24.42
N LEU A 115 8.73 -1.71 25.56
CA LEU A 115 9.35 -1.99 26.86
C LEU A 115 9.43 -3.49 27.17
N GLY A 116 8.73 -4.34 26.40
CA GLY A 116 8.54 -5.75 26.69
C GLY A 116 7.92 -5.98 28.08
N TYR A 117 6.95 -5.15 28.45
CA TYR A 117 6.18 -5.27 29.69
C TYR A 117 4.87 -5.98 29.41
N LYS A 118 4.59 -7.07 30.12
CA LYS A 118 3.46 -7.98 29.85
C LYS A 118 3.33 -8.24 28.34
N PHE A 119 4.46 -8.60 27.71
CA PHE A 119 4.63 -8.53 26.26
C PHE A 119 3.50 -9.20 25.46
N ARG A 120 3.02 -10.37 25.92
CA ARG A 120 1.90 -11.09 25.29
C ARG A 120 0.58 -10.33 25.37
N ILE A 121 0.30 -9.63 26.48
CA ILE A 121 -0.91 -8.81 26.62
C ILE A 121 -0.77 -7.54 25.78
N SER A 122 0.38 -6.86 25.84
CA SER A 122 0.61 -5.63 25.08
C SER A 122 0.49 -5.84 23.57
N ILE A 123 0.96 -6.97 23.07
CA ILE A 123 0.80 -7.29 21.64
C ILE A 123 -0.64 -7.66 21.26
N PHE A 124 -1.46 -8.18 22.18
CA PHE A 124 -2.91 -8.30 21.95
C PHE A 124 -3.60 -6.92 21.94
N LEU A 125 -3.25 -6.05 22.89
CA LEU A 125 -3.79 -4.68 22.99
C LEU A 125 -3.46 -3.83 21.76
N PHE A 126 -2.31 -4.08 21.12
CA PHE A 126 -1.99 -3.47 19.83
C PHE A 126 -2.60 -4.22 18.65
N GLY A 127 -2.38 -5.54 18.56
CA GLY A 127 -2.66 -6.32 17.35
C GLY A 127 -4.14 -6.47 17.02
N ILE A 128 -5.01 -6.68 18.02
CA ILE A 128 -6.45 -6.84 17.75
C ILE A 128 -7.04 -5.53 17.22
N PRO A 129 -6.86 -4.38 17.88
CA PRO A 129 -7.43 -3.15 17.37
C PRO A 129 -6.74 -2.65 16.09
N TYR A 130 -5.45 -2.96 15.90
CA TYR A 130 -4.74 -2.69 14.64
C TYR A 130 -5.39 -3.39 13.45
N TRP A 131 -5.62 -4.70 13.55
CA TRP A 131 -6.32 -5.45 12.51
C TRP A 131 -7.77 -5.01 12.36
N TYR A 132 -8.44 -4.64 13.44
CA TYR A 132 -9.78 -4.05 13.37
C TYR A 132 -9.81 -2.78 12.53
N LEU A 133 -8.91 -1.81 12.76
CA LEU A 133 -8.85 -0.58 11.96
C LEU A 133 -8.51 -0.84 10.49
N LEU A 134 -7.63 -1.80 10.19
CA LEU A 134 -7.33 -2.21 8.81
C LEU A 134 -8.58 -2.79 8.11
N LEU A 135 -9.33 -3.64 8.79
CA LEU A 135 -10.52 -4.27 8.21
C LEU A 135 -11.71 -3.31 8.11
N LEU A 136 -11.74 -2.29 8.97
CA LEU A 136 -12.81 -1.29 9.03
C LEU A 136 -12.76 -0.32 7.83
N ASP A 137 -11.57 -0.01 7.31
CA ASP A 137 -11.45 0.87 6.15
C ASP A 137 -10.20 0.56 5.31
N LYS A 138 -10.42 -0.08 4.16
CA LYS A 138 -9.35 -0.53 3.26
C LYS A 138 -8.80 0.51 2.32
N SER A 139 -9.49 1.64 2.21
CA SER A 139 -9.05 2.75 1.36
C SER A 139 -7.78 3.43 1.89
N PHE A 140 -7.45 3.29 3.19
CA PHE A 140 -6.30 3.96 3.81
C PHE A 140 -5.03 3.11 3.91
N TRP A 141 -5.12 1.78 3.90
CA TRP A 141 -3.94 0.94 4.15
C TRP A 141 -3.29 0.43 2.86
N ASN A 142 -2.05 -0.06 2.97
CA ASN A 142 -1.20 -0.49 1.85
C ASN A 142 -0.41 -1.76 2.21
N ASN A 143 0.46 -2.23 1.31
CA ASN A 143 1.30 -3.43 1.52
C ASN A 143 2.10 -3.39 2.85
N HIS A 144 2.57 -2.23 3.26
CA HIS A 144 3.36 -2.07 4.48
C HIS A 144 2.49 -2.17 5.74
N SER A 145 1.26 -1.69 5.65
CA SER A 145 0.28 -1.81 6.73
C SER A 145 -0.06 -3.29 6.98
N TYR A 146 -0.23 -4.05 5.89
CA TYR A 146 -0.40 -5.50 5.96
C TYR A 146 0.83 -6.19 6.59
N LEU A 147 2.04 -5.81 6.17
CA LEU A 147 3.29 -6.32 6.75
C LEU A 147 3.37 -6.11 8.27
N PHE A 148 3.04 -4.91 8.77
CA PHE A 148 3.09 -4.62 10.21
C PHE A 148 2.06 -5.45 10.98
N GLY A 149 0.88 -5.67 10.41
CA GLY A 149 -0.13 -6.58 10.95
C GLY A 149 0.39 -8.02 11.05
N ILE A 150 1.07 -8.52 10.00
CA ILE A 150 1.69 -9.84 10.00
C ILE A 150 2.81 -9.93 11.04
N VAL A 151 3.73 -8.97 11.08
CA VAL A 151 4.84 -8.95 12.05
C VAL A 151 4.30 -8.97 13.48
N THR A 152 3.19 -8.27 13.73
CA THR A 152 2.50 -8.29 15.03
C THR A 152 1.98 -9.68 15.39
N ILE A 153 1.35 -10.40 14.45
CA ILE A 153 0.92 -11.81 14.65
C ILE A 153 2.13 -12.71 14.90
N LEU A 154 3.23 -12.53 14.16
CA LEU A 154 4.44 -13.35 14.32
C LEU A 154 5.12 -13.10 15.69
N LEU A 155 5.24 -11.84 16.09
CA LEU A 155 5.77 -11.45 17.39
C LEU A 155 4.86 -11.92 18.54
N MET A 156 3.55 -12.02 18.32
CA MET A 156 2.60 -12.50 19.33
C MET A 156 2.91 -13.91 19.79
N GLY A 157 3.40 -14.77 18.89
CA GLY A 157 3.87 -16.12 19.23
C GLY A 157 5.26 -16.14 19.89
N SER A 158 6.07 -15.12 19.66
CA SER A 158 7.52 -15.11 19.94
C SER A 158 7.90 -14.92 21.41
N SER A 159 9.13 -15.30 21.75
CA SER A 159 9.78 -15.07 23.05
C SER A 159 10.65 -13.81 23.05
N ALA A 160 10.24 -12.76 22.32
CA ALA A 160 10.99 -11.51 22.21
C ALA A 160 11.13 -10.72 23.53
N ASN A 161 10.43 -11.15 24.58
CA ASN A 161 10.52 -10.58 25.93
C ASN A 161 11.62 -11.21 26.80
N HIS A 162 12.47 -12.10 26.29
CA HIS A 162 13.56 -12.69 27.07
C HIS A 162 14.80 -11.77 27.21
N PHE A 163 14.90 -10.71 26.40
CA PHE A 163 16.01 -9.75 26.44
C PHE A 163 15.53 -8.31 26.29
N LEU A 164 16.23 -7.38 26.94
CA LEU A 164 15.93 -5.94 26.96
C LEU A 164 14.44 -5.68 27.21
N SER A 165 13.88 -6.28 28.26
CA SER A 165 12.46 -6.18 28.57
C SER A 165 12.21 -6.02 30.06
N ILE A 166 11.13 -5.34 30.42
CA ILE A 166 10.66 -5.26 31.82
C ILE A 166 10.27 -6.66 32.32
N ASP A 167 9.64 -7.49 31.49
CA ASP A 167 9.31 -8.88 31.86
C ASP A 167 10.55 -9.67 32.30
N SER A 168 11.66 -9.57 31.57
CA SER A 168 12.92 -10.25 31.90
C SER A 168 13.63 -9.66 33.11
N TYR A 169 13.34 -8.41 33.44
CA TYR A 169 13.84 -7.77 34.65
C TYR A 169 13.06 -8.24 35.88
N ILE A 170 11.74 -8.39 35.76
CA ILE A 170 10.84 -8.83 36.85
C ILE A 170 10.94 -10.35 37.09
N ASP A 171 11.03 -11.15 36.03
CA ASP A 171 11.12 -12.61 36.10
C ASP A 171 12.53 -13.10 35.70
N PRO A 172 13.38 -13.47 36.69
CA PRO A 172 14.71 -13.98 36.42
C PRO A 172 14.74 -15.26 35.58
N SER A 173 13.65 -16.03 35.52
CA SER A 173 13.62 -17.33 34.82
C SER A 173 13.67 -17.20 33.29
N ILE A 174 13.17 -16.08 32.76
CA ILE A 174 13.22 -15.75 31.33
C ILE A 174 14.37 -14.82 30.97
N ARG A 175 15.08 -14.30 31.97
CA ARG A 175 16.12 -13.30 31.80
C ARG A 175 17.30 -13.85 31.01
N ASN A 176 17.52 -13.28 29.83
CA ASN A 176 18.55 -13.73 28.91
C ASN A 176 18.43 -15.22 28.54
N ALA A 177 17.23 -15.80 28.67
CA ALA A 177 17.00 -17.20 28.38
C ALA A 177 16.94 -17.44 26.87
N ASP A 178 17.53 -18.54 26.39
CA ASP A 178 17.55 -18.91 24.97
C ASP A 178 16.15 -18.91 24.37
N VAL A 179 16.06 -18.56 23.09
CA VAL A 179 14.83 -18.64 22.30
C VAL A 179 14.95 -19.71 21.22
N PRO A 180 13.87 -20.44 20.91
CA PRO A 180 13.85 -21.35 19.77
C PRO A 180 14.17 -20.63 18.44
N TYR A 181 14.97 -21.26 17.58
CA TYR A 181 15.35 -20.71 16.27
C TYR A 181 14.17 -20.23 15.41
N TRP A 182 13.00 -20.85 15.53
CA TRP A 182 11.83 -20.46 14.76
C TRP A 182 11.43 -18.98 14.95
N ASN A 183 11.73 -18.38 16.10
CA ASN A 183 11.48 -16.95 16.38
C ASN A 183 12.21 -16.05 15.38
N TYR A 184 13.45 -16.43 15.02
CA TYR A 184 14.23 -15.73 14.02
C TYR A 184 13.85 -16.16 12.61
N PHE A 185 13.68 -17.47 12.38
CA PHE A 185 13.35 -18.02 11.06
C PHE A 185 12.10 -17.36 10.49
N ILE A 186 11.01 -17.25 11.26
CA ILE A 186 9.74 -16.76 10.73
C ILE A 186 9.77 -15.26 10.39
N LEU A 187 10.50 -14.46 11.18
CA LEU A 187 10.68 -13.04 10.90
C LEU A 187 11.63 -12.83 9.71
N LYS A 188 12.76 -13.55 9.67
CA LYS A 188 13.68 -13.58 8.52
C LYS A 188 12.94 -13.97 7.24
N TYR A 189 12.09 -15.00 7.32
CA TYR A 189 11.27 -15.47 6.22
C TYR A 189 10.29 -14.40 5.74
N GLN A 190 9.58 -13.72 6.63
CA GLN A 190 8.62 -12.68 6.24
C GLN A 190 9.30 -11.51 5.52
N PHE A 191 10.41 -11.01 6.05
CA PHE A 191 11.17 -9.92 5.41
C PHE A 191 11.89 -10.37 4.15
N PHE A 192 12.40 -11.60 4.10
CA PHE A 192 12.93 -12.18 2.86
C PHE A 192 11.84 -12.22 1.78
N LEU A 193 10.64 -12.69 2.13
CA LEU A 193 9.53 -12.84 1.21
C LEU A 193 9.03 -11.49 0.69
N LEU A 194 8.98 -10.47 1.56
CA LEU A 194 8.69 -9.09 1.16
C LEU A 194 9.56 -8.65 -0.02
N TYR A 195 10.90 -8.75 0.11
CA TYR A 195 11.81 -8.34 -0.96
C TYR A 195 11.68 -9.24 -2.19
N PHE A 196 11.73 -10.56 -1.97
CA PHE A 196 11.72 -11.52 -3.07
C PHE A 196 10.47 -11.42 -3.92
N LEU A 197 9.28 -11.30 -3.30
CA LEU A 197 8.03 -11.13 -4.04
C LEU A 197 7.94 -9.74 -4.68
N ALA A 198 8.43 -8.68 -4.04
CA ALA A 198 8.51 -7.36 -4.68
C ALA A 198 9.34 -7.40 -5.96
N GLY A 199 10.50 -8.07 -5.93
CA GLY A 199 11.37 -8.25 -7.09
C GLY A 199 10.71 -9.14 -8.14
N LEU A 200 10.00 -10.20 -7.73
CA LEU A 200 9.26 -11.06 -8.64
C LEU A 200 8.09 -10.34 -9.31
N LYS A 201 7.41 -9.42 -8.62
CA LYS A 201 6.36 -8.58 -9.24
C LYS A 201 6.95 -7.53 -10.20
N LYS A 202 8.19 -7.11 -9.99
CA LYS A 202 8.95 -6.22 -10.89
C LYS A 202 9.49 -6.90 -12.15
N THR A 203 9.25 -8.21 -12.35
CA THR A 203 9.51 -8.84 -13.66
C THR A 203 8.47 -8.45 -14.72
N ASP A 204 7.42 -7.75 -14.32
CA ASP A 204 6.42 -7.21 -15.23
C ASP A 204 7.05 -6.29 -16.27
N MET A 205 6.59 -6.37 -17.53
CA MET A 205 7.14 -5.59 -18.64
C MET A 205 6.99 -4.09 -18.39
N GLU A 206 5.91 -3.68 -17.72
CA GLU A 206 5.68 -2.28 -17.37
C GLU A 206 6.77 -1.70 -16.47
N TRP A 207 7.38 -2.53 -15.64
CA TRP A 207 8.51 -2.14 -14.81
C TRP A 207 9.81 -2.17 -15.61
N LEU A 208 10.09 -3.28 -16.30
CA LEU A 208 11.35 -3.46 -17.01
C LEU A 208 11.55 -2.49 -18.18
N GLU A 209 10.47 -2.01 -18.80
CA GLU A 209 10.49 -1.01 -19.86
C GLU A 209 10.55 0.44 -19.34
N GLY A 210 10.34 0.65 -18.04
CA GLY A 210 10.48 1.97 -17.42
C GLY A 210 9.19 2.80 -17.33
N TYR A 211 8.02 2.20 -17.55
CA TYR A 211 6.73 2.91 -17.57
C TYR A 211 6.06 3.07 -16.20
N SER A 212 6.50 2.29 -15.21
CA SER A 212 5.91 2.31 -13.87
C SER A 212 6.21 3.60 -13.11
N MET A 213 7.42 4.16 -13.25
CA MET A 213 7.86 5.38 -12.55
C MET A 213 8.77 6.24 -13.41
N SER A 214 8.29 7.41 -13.84
CA SER A 214 9.09 8.35 -14.65
C SER A 214 9.42 9.63 -13.91
N HIS A 215 10.44 10.34 -14.37
CA HIS A 215 10.90 11.64 -13.86
C HIS A 215 11.49 11.58 -12.45
N LEU A 216 11.78 10.38 -11.92
CA LEU A 216 12.37 10.21 -10.60
C LEU A 216 13.86 10.62 -10.59
N GLY A 217 14.57 10.41 -11.70
CA GLY A 217 15.97 10.76 -11.88
C GLY A 217 16.24 12.27 -11.80
N GLU A 218 15.21 13.10 -11.91
CA GLU A 218 15.30 14.55 -11.69
C GLU A 218 15.40 14.91 -10.21
N HIS A 219 15.00 14.01 -9.31
CA HIS A 219 15.00 14.24 -7.87
C HIS A 219 16.43 14.37 -7.31
N TRP A 220 16.61 15.23 -6.30
CA TRP A 220 17.93 15.57 -5.73
C TRP A 220 18.70 14.36 -5.18
N VAL A 221 17.99 13.34 -4.71
CA VAL A 221 18.57 12.08 -4.21
C VAL A 221 19.45 11.41 -5.26
N PHE A 222 19.13 11.60 -6.54
CA PHE A 222 19.90 11.05 -7.65
C PHE A 222 20.98 12.00 -8.19
N SER A 223 21.17 13.17 -7.58
CA SER A 223 22.18 14.14 -8.02
C SER A 223 23.60 13.56 -8.16
N PRO A 224 24.07 12.63 -7.31
CA PRO A 224 25.35 11.96 -7.52
C PRO A 224 25.42 11.14 -8.81
N PHE A 225 24.30 10.57 -9.28
CA PHE A 225 24.26 9.80 -10.54
C PHE A 225 24.20 10.71 -11.76
N ARG A 226 23.63 11.92 -11.63
CA ARG A 226 23.53 12.91 -12.71
C ARG A 226 24.87 13.46 -13.20
N PHE A 227 25.97 13.20 -12.48
CA PHE A 227 27.32 13.49 -13.00
C PHE A 227 27.71 12.59 -14.18
N LEU A 228 27.10 11.40 -14.31
CA LEU A 228 27.45 10.39 -15.31
C LEU A 228 26.28 9.98 -16.21
N LEU A 229 25.05 10.11 -15.73
CA LEU A 229 23.83 9.61 -16.39
C LEU A 229 22.82 10.75 -16.59
N SER A 230 22.07 10.70 -17.70
CA SER A 230 20.90 11.57 -17.87
C SER A 230 19.75 11.16 -16.92
N SER A 231 18.78 12.04 -16.67
CA SER A 231 17.61 11.70 -15.84
C SER A 231 16.85 10.47 -16.38
N GLU A 232 16.67 10.38 -17.70
CA GLU A 232 16.04 9.22 -18.36
C GLU A 232 16.85 7.93 -18.15
N GLN A 233 18.19 8.00 -18.21
CA GLN A 233 19.05 6.85 -17.92
C GLN A 233 19.01 6.44 -16.45
N ILE A 234 18.87 7.40 -15.53
CA ILE A 234 18.74 7.11 -14.09
C ILE A 234 17.41 6.40 -13.82
N ASP A 235 16.31 6.90 -14.38
CA ASP A 235 14.99 6.24 -14.30
C ASP A 235 15.10 4.79 -14.79
N TYR A 236 15.67 4.58 -15.97
CA TYR A 236 15.74 3.23 -16.54
C TYR A 236 16.72 2.32 -15.80
N LEU A 237 17.99 2.72 -15.64
CA LEU A 237 19.04 1.85 -15.12
C LEU A 237 19.02 1.72 -13.59
N ILE A 238 18.81 2.82 -12.88
CA ILE A 238 18.91 2.86 -11.42
C ILE A 238 17.56 2.56 -10.76
N VAL A 239 16.49 3.25 -11.18
CA VAL A 239 15.17 3.06 -10.56
C VAL A 239 14.58 1.72 -10.95
N HIS A 240 14.48 1.42 -12.25
CA HIS A 240 13.83 0.19 -12.71
C HIS A 240 14.75 -1.02 -12.64
N TRP A 241 15.88 -1.04 -13.36
CA TRP A 241 16.72 -2.25 -13.45
C TRP A 241 17.46 -2.58 -12.14
N PHE A 242 18.17 -1.62 -11.55
CA PHE A 242 18.83 -1.86 -10.27
C PHE A 242 17.82 -2.08 -9.14
N GLY A 243 16.71 -1.32 -9.08
CA GLY A 243 15.64 -1.56 -8.11
C GLY A 243 15.03 -2.97 -8.21
N PHE A 244 14.76 -3.46 -9.42
CA PHE A 244 14.32 -4.83 -9.67
C PHE A 244 15.33 -5.88 -9.19
N LEU A 245 16.58 -5.77 -9.65
CA LEU A 245 17.63 -6.73 -9.31
C LEU A 245 17.90 -6.74 -7.80
N LEU A 246 17.89 -5.57 -7.17
CA LEU A 246 18.08 -5.43 -5.74
C LEU A 246 16.95 -6.15 -5.00
N ASP A 247 15.68 -5.81 -5.24
CA ASP A 247 14.55 -6.46 -4.56
C ASP A 247 14.56 -7.98 -4.73
N LEU A 248 14.83 -8.48 -5.95
CA LEU A 248 14.84 -9.90 -6.26
C LEU A 248 15.97 -10.66 -5.54
N THR A 249 17.13 -10.03 -5.34
CA THR A 249 18.35 -10.73 -4.89
C THR A 249 18.79 -10.39 -3.47
N ILE A 250 18.37 -9.26 -2.91
CA ILE A 250 18.90 -8.73 -1.63
C ILE A 250 18.64 -9.69 -0.46
N GLY A 251 17.48 -10.35 -0.45
CA GLY A 251 17.15 -11.36 0.55
C GLY A 251 18.17 -12.50 0.59
N PHE A 252 18.61 -12.99 -0.57
CA PHE A 252 19.63 -14.05 -0.65
C PHE A 252 20.99 -13.56 -0.18
N TRP A 253 21.37 -12.33 -0.55
CA TRP A 253 22.65 -11.74 -0.17
C TRP A 253 22.73 -11.43 1.33
N MET A 254 21.61 -11.13 1.98
CA MET A 254 21.54 -10.95 3.43
C MET A 254 21.69 -12.28 4.20
N LEU A 255 21.21 -13.40 3.63
CA LEU A 255 21.34 -14.72 4.26
C LEU A 255 22.78 -15.23 4.27
N ILE A 256 23.54 -14.97 3.20
CA ILE A 256 24.95 -15.39 3.06
C ILE A 256 25.87 -14.48 3.87
N GLU A 257 26.60 -15.03 4.85
CA GLU A 257 27.45 -14.28 5.79
C GLU A 257 28.49 -13.40 5.10
N ILE A 258 29.10 -13.87 4.00
CA ILE A 258 30.17 -13.17 3.29
C ILE A 258 29.63 -11.92 2.57
N THR A 259 28.44 -11.99 1.96
CA THR A 259 27.85 -10.88 1.21
C THR A 259 27.04 -9.93 2.08
N ARG A 260 26.67 -10.36 3.31
CA ARG A 260 25.76 -9.64 4.19
C ARG A 260 26.15 -8.18 4.48
N PRO A 261 27.42 -7.81 4.78
CA PRO A 261 27.75 -6.41 5.04
C PRO A 261 27.50 -5.50 3.83
N VAL A 262 27.83 -5.98 2.62
CA VAL A 262 27.61 -5.26 1.37
C VAL A 262 26.10 -5.17 1.06
N ALA A 263 25.38 -6.27 1.26
CA ALA A 263 23.92 -6.30 1.15
C ALA A 263 23.25 -5.28 2.08
N MET A 264 23.69 -5.23 3.34
CA MET A 264 23.15 -4.28 4.32
C MET A 264 23.40 -2.83 3.92
N LEU A 265 24.56 -2.52 3.32
CA LEU A 265 24.83 -1.18 2.79
C LEU A 265 23.84 -0.81 1.68
N PHE A 266 23.68 -1.66 0.66
CA PHE A 266 22.75 -1.40 -0.45
C PHE A 266 21.29 -1.34 0.01
N CYS A 267 20.87 -2.27 0.87
CA CYS A 267 19.53 -2.29 1.46
C CYS A 267 19.26 -1.01 2.26
N ALA A 268 20.22 -0.57 3.08
CA ALA A 268 20.07 0.65 3.86
C ALA A 268 20.00 1.89 2.96
N SER A 269 20.89 2.01 1.97
CA SER A 269 20.85 3.09 1.00
C SER A 269 19.52 3.13 0.25
N PHE A 270 19.00 1.99 -0.21
CA PHE A 270 17.72 1.89 -0.90
C PHE A 270 16.55 2.40 -0.03
N HIS A 271 16.47 1.96 1.23
CA HIS A 271 15.41 2.41 2.13
C HIS A 271 15.53 3.89 2.49
N LEU A 272 16.74 4.40 2.72
CA LEU A 272 16.95 5.82 2.98
C LEU A 272 16.57 6.69 1.77
N MET A 273 16.89 6.24 0.56
CA MET A 273 16.46 6.91 -0.68
C MET A 273 14.92 6.89 -0.79
N ASN A 274 14.29 5.72 -0.58
CA ASN A 274 12.83 5.59 -0.64
C ASN A 274 12.12 6.44 0.42
N SER A 275 12.68 6.62 1.62
CA SER A 275 12.11 7.51 2.63
C SER A 275 12.09 8.99 2.23
N ARG A 276 12.87 9.37 1.21
CA ARG A 276 12.91 10.74 0.67
C ARG A 276 12.19 10.86 -0.68
N LEU A 277 12.10 9.77 -1.44
CA LEU A 277 11.41 9.75 -2.74
C LEU A 277 9.89 9.60 -2.60
N PHE A 278 9.44 8.81 -1.61
CA PHE A 278 8.05 8.42 -1.50
C PHE A 278 7.49 8.68 -0.10
N SER A 279 6.23 9.10 -0.04
CA SER A 279 5.43 9.18 1.19
C SER A 279 4.88 7.80 1.55
N ILE A 280 5.78 6.86 1.90
CA ILE A 280 5.45 5.46 2.27
C ILE A 280 5.56 5.19 3.77
N GLY A 281 5.51 6.27 4.57
CA GLY A 281 5.39 6.17 6.01
C GLY A 281 6.57 5.53 6.72
N MET A 282 6.29 4.75 7.77
CA MET A 282 7.31 4.12 8.61
C MET A 282 8.01 2.91 7.97
N PHE A 283 7.60 2.50 6.77
CA PHE A 283 8.09 1.29 6.12
C PHE A 283 9.62 1.24 5.95
N PRO A 284 10.31 2.26 5.41
CA PRO A 284 11.75 2.21 5.24
C PRO A 284 12.48 2.09 6.58
N TYR A 285 12.00 2.79 7.61
CA TYR A 285 12.57 2.75 8.95
C TYR A 285 12.36 1.39 9.63
N VAL A 286 11.21 0.74 9.42
CA VAL A 286 10.98 -0.63 9.91
C VAL A 286 11.90 -1.62 9.21
N CYS A 287 12.10 -1.49 7.89
CA CYS A 287 13.04 -2.32 7.15
C CYS A 287 14.49 -2.13 7.66
N LEU A 288 14.91 -0.89 7.90
CA LEU A 288 16.22 -0.59 8.51
C LEU A 288 16.36 -1.18 9.92
N ALA A 289 15.33 -1.04 10.77
CA ALA A 289 15.34 -1.55 12.15
C ALA A 289 15.34 -3.09 12.23
N THR A 290 14.78 -3.75 11.22
CA THR A 290 14.69 -5.21 11.15
C THR A 290 15.81 -5.85 10.34
N MET A 291 16.55 -5.08 9.55
CA MET A 291 17.73 -5.55 8.80
C MET A 291 18.76 -6.31 9.67
N PRO A 292 19.07 -5.89 10.92
CA PRO A 292 19.96 -6.64 11.81
C PRO A 292 19.45 -8.04 12.20
N LEU A 293 18.18 -8.40 11.92
CA LEU A 293 17.70 -9.78 12.08
C LEU A 293 18.58 -10.76 11.32
N PHE A 294 19.10 -10.37 10.15
CA PHE A 294 19.92 -11.22 9.30
C PHE A 294 21.34 -11.42 9.84
N CYS A 295 21.79 -10.59 10.80
CA CYS A 295 23.08 -10.75 11.47
C CYS A 295 23.10 -11.94 12.44
N GLU A 296 24.28 -12.22 13.00
CA GLU A 296 24.41 -13.16 14.10
C GLU A 296 23.59 -12.70 15.32
N GLU A 297 22.88 -13.62 15.98
CA GLU A 297 21.90 -13.28 17.01
C GLU A 297 22.50 -12.54 18.23
N THR A 298 23.82 -12.67 18.44
CA THR A 298 24.58 -12.04 19.54
C THR A 298 25.09 -10.62 19.23
N TRP A 299 24.80 -10.05 18.05
CA TRP A 299 25.34 -8.74 17.66
C TRP A 299 25.12 -7.63 18.71
N PRO A 300 23.98 -7.54 19.44
CA PRO A 300 23.80 -6.49 20.44
C PRO A 300 24.76 -6.66 21.61
N LYS A 301 24.98 -7.90 22.05
CA LYS A 301 25.93 -8.22 23.14
C LYS A 301 27.36 -7.94 22.72
N LYS A 302 27.72 -8.21 21.46
CA LYS A 302 29.04 -7.86 20.92
C LYS A 302 29.27 -6.34 20.98
N ILE A 303 28.29 -5.54 20.57
CA ILE A 303 28.39 -4.07 20.70
C ILE A 303 28.49 -3.64 22.17
N LEU A 304 27.66 -4.19 23.06
CA LEU A 304 27.69 -3.86 24.48
C LEU A 304 29.02 -4.23 25.16
N SER A 305 29.67 -5.31 24.73
CA SER A 305 30.96 -5.75 25.28
C SER A 305 32.10 -4.74 25.02
N VAL A 306 31.96 -3.88 24.01
CA VAL A 306 32.89 -2.75 23.77
C VAL A 306 32.83 -1.73 24.90
N PHE A 307 31.65 -1.54 25.50
CA PHE A 307 31.41 -0.55 26.55
C PHE A 307 31.38 -1.14 27.96
N SER A 308 31.18 -2.45 28.12
CA SER A 308 31.10 -3.13 29.41
C SER A 308 31.80 -4.49 29.38
N LYS A 309 32.68 -4.75 30.35
CA LYS A 309 33.41 -6.04 30.48
C LYS A 309 32.55 -7.20 30.98
N LYS A 310 31.24 -7.01 31.18
CA LYS A 310 30.36 -8.06 31.70
C LYS A 310 29.91 -8.97 30.56
N GLU A 311 30.46 -10.17 30.50
CA GLU A 311 29.95 -11.23 29.62
C GLU A 311 28.50 -11.56 30.01
N LEU A 312 27.61 -11.50 29.02
CA LEU A 312 26.17 -11.68 29.20
C LEU A 312 25.72 -12.94 28.47
N ASP A 313 26.30 -14.09 28.80
CA ASP A 313 25.95 -15.36 28.15
C ASP A 313 24.47 -15.71 28.35
N SER A 314 23.85 -16.26 27.32
CA SER A 314 22.46 -16.69 27.39
C SER A 314 22.31 -17.91 28.32
N VAL A 315 21.15 -18.00 28.96
CA VAL A 315 20.82 -19.07 29.90
C VAL A 315 19.94 -20.11 29.19
N PRO A 316 20.14 -21.42 29.40
CA PRO A 316 19.33 -22.44 28.74
C PRO A 316 17.83 -22.33 29.07
N SER A 317 16.98 -22.27 28.04
CA SER A 317 15.53 -22.16 28.22
C SER A 317 14.81 -23.51 28.14
N GLN A 318 13.78 -23.70 28.97
CA GLN A 318 12.88 -24.88 28.90
C GLN A 318 12.03 -24.95 27.62
N SER A 319 11.95 -23.84 26.88
CA SER A 319 11.24 -23.76 25.61
C SER A 319 11.98 -24.45 24.45
N CYS A 320 13.29 -24.64 24.59
CA CYS A 320 14.16 -25.27 23.61
C CYS A 320 14.22 -26.79 23.77
N ILE A 321 14.50 -27.53 22.69
CA ILE A 321 14.55 -29.00 22.70
C ILE A 321 15.90 -29.53 23.20
N TYR A 322 16.96 -28.73 23.06
CA TYR A 322 18.31 -29.12 23.46
C TYR A 322 18.61 -28.61 24.86
N LYS A 323 18.95 -29.53 25.78
CA LYS A 323 19.51 -29.18 27.08
C LYS A 323 21.03 -29.02 26.93
N THR A 324 21.58 -28.01 27.59
CA THR A 324 23.04 -27.87 27.77
C THR A 324 23.46 -28.90 28.80
N SER A 325 24.05 -30.01 28.35
CA SER A 325 24.79 -30.93 29.22
C SER A 325 26.27 -30.61 29.06
N THR A 326 26.98 -30.59 30.18
CA THR A 326 28.36 -30.10 30.39
C THR A 326 29.49 -30.80 29.61
N LYS A 327 29.21 -31.55 28.53
CA LYS A 327 30.25 -32.07 27.60
C LYS A 327 29.65 -32.26 26.19
N ASP A 328 29.96 -31.33 25.27
CA ASP A 328 30.03 -31.41 23.80
C ASP A 328 28.99 -32.21 22.97
N LYS A 329 27.87 -32.64 23.54
CA LYS A 329 26.79 -33.30 22.79
C LYS A 329 25.44 -32.74 23.19
N HIS A 330 24.92 -31.85 22.36
CA HIS A 330 23.50 -31.48 22.35
C HIS A 330 22.68 -32.68 21.85
N LEU A 331 22.15 -33.51 22.75
CA LEU A 331 21.17 -34.53 22.37
C LEU A 331 19.76 -33.90 22.33
N PRO A 332 19.01 -34.06 21.22
CA PRO A 332 17.63 -33.61 21.15
C PRO A 332 16.76 -34.42 22.12
N THR A 333 15.96 -33.74 22.92
CA THR A 333 14.88 -34.39 23.67
C THR A 333 13.69 -34.71 22.77
N ARG A 334 12.81 -35.64 23.16
CA ARG A 334 11.60 -35.97 22.38
C ARG A 334 10.74 -34.72 22.22
N SER A 335 10.38 -34.39 20.98
CA SER A 335 9.57 -33.21 20.69
C SER A 335 8.19 -33.29 21.35
N LYS A 336 7.81 -32.21 22.05
CA LYS A 336 6.50 -32.09 22.70
C LYS A 336 5.42 -31.81 21.67
N TRP A 337 4.18 -32.22 21.95
CA TRP A 337 3.04 -31.98 21.04
C TRP A 337 2.82 -30.49 20.72
N LYS A 338 2.99 -29.60 21.70
CA LYS A 338 2.94 -28.14 21.48
C LYS A 338 3.97 -27.65 20.45
N GLN A 339 5.18 -28.21 20.48
CA GLN A 339 6.25 -27.84 19.54
C GLN A 339 5.93 -28.27 18.11
N LYS A 340 5.33 -29.46 17.97
CA LYS A 340 4.79 -29.93 16.70
C LYS A 340 3.71 -28.97 16.17
N ILE A 341 2.71 -28.61 16.97
CA ILE A 341 1.67 -27.67 16.51
C ILE A 341 2.26 -26.34 16.04
N VAL A 342 3.17 -25.73 16.81
CA VAL A 342 3.81 -24.47 16.43
C VAL A 342 4.54 -24.63 15.10
N THR A 343 5.33 -25.69 14.91
CA THR A 343 5.98 -25.96 13.62
C THR A 343 4.97 -26.13 12.48
N MET A 344 3.83 -26.79 12.71
CA MET A 344 2.77 -26.94 11.71
C MET A 344 2.15 -25.59 11.35
N LEU A 345 1.85 -24.74 12.33
CA LEU A 345 1.33 -23.39 12.11
C LEU A 345 2.33 -22.49 11.36
N LEU A 346 3.63 -22.62 11.65
CA LEU A 346 4.68 -21.89 10.93
C LEU A 346 4.76 -22.32 9.47
N LEU A 347 4.69 -23.64 9.19
CA LEU A 347 4.64 -24.15 7.82
C LEU A 347 3.38 -23.69 7.09
N TYR A 348 2.24 -23.69 7.78
CA TYR A 348 0.99 -23.14 7.26
C TYR A 348 1.15 -21.65 6.92
N HIS A 349 1.73 -20.84 7.80
CA HIS A 349 2.03 -19.42 7.53
C HIS A 349 2.93 -19.25 6.31
N CYS A 350 4.02 -20.02 6.19
CA CYS A 350 4.89 -19.97 5.02
C CYS A 350 4.14 -20.34 3.73
N GLY A 351 3.33 -21.41 3.74
CA GLY A 351 2.51 -21.78 2.59
C GLY A 351 1.49 -20.70 2.24
N LEU A 352 0.83 -20.13 3.25
CA LEU A 352 -0.15 -19.07 3.08
C LEU A 352 0.47 -17.80 2.49
N GLN A 353 1.62 -17.36 2.99
CA GLN A 353 2.27 -16.14 2.50
C GLN A 353 2.86 -16.30 1.08
N LEU A 354 3.23 -17.51 0.67
CA LEU A 354 3.58 -17.80 -0.74
C LEU A 354 2.34 -17.85 -1.64
N PHE A 355 1.22 -18.32 -1.12
CA PHE A 355 0.00 -18.53 -1.89
C PHE A 355 -0.81 -17.25 -2.10
N LEU A 356 -1.05 -16.48 -1.02
CA LEU A 356 -1.97 -15.33 -1.03
C LEU A 356 -1.67 -14.31 -2.13
N PRO A 357 -0.41 -13.91 -2.40
CA PRO A 357 -0.10 -12.93 -3.45
C PRO A 357 -0.48 -13.36 -4.87
N TYR A 358 -0.72 -14.67 -5.07
CA TYR A 358 -1.12 -15.27 -6.35
C TYR A 358 -2.56 -15.83 -6.31
N SER A 359 -3.31 -15.57 -5.25
CA SER A 359 -4.66 -16.13 -5.04
C SER A 359 -5.78 -15.43 -5.84
N HIS A 360 -5.43 -14.47 -6.71
CA HIS A 360 -6.36 -13.64 -7.48
C HIS A 360 -7.25 -14.43 -8.48
N PHE A 361 -6.92 -15.68 -8.78
CA PHE A 361 -7.80 -16.58 -9.53
C PHE A 361 -9.04 -17.02 -8.72
N ILE A 362 -8.97 -16.96 -7.38
CA ILE A 362 -10.09 -17.19 -6.47
C ILE A 362 -10.85 -15.88 -6.26
N THR A 363 -10.13 -14.80 -5.93
CA THR A 363 -10.73 -13.54 -5.53
C THR A 363 -10.95 -12.58 -6.71
N LYS A 364 -11.66 -13.06 -7.74
CA LYS A 364 -11.83 -12.35 -9.02
C LYS A 364 -12.54 -11.00 -8.90
N GLY A 365 -13.35 -10.80 -7.86
CA GLY A 365 -14.08 -9.53 -7.65
C GLY A 365 -13.21 -8.38 -7.19
N TYR A 366 -12.01 -8.68 -6.69
CA TYR A 366 -11.01 -7.66 -6.36
C TYR A 366 -10.04 -7.38 -7.51
N ASN A 367 -10.10 -8.17 -8.59
CA ASN A 367 -9.29 -7.89 -9.77
C ASN A 367 -9.88 -6.67 -10.48
N ASN A 368 -9.05 -5.66 -10.68
CA ASN A 368 -9.37 -4.49 -11.50
C ASN A 368 -8.50 -4.56 -12.76
N TRP A 369 -7.92 -3.45 -13.21
CA TRP A 369 -6.87 -3.50 -14.24
C TRP A 369 -5.61 -4.25 -13.80
N THR A 370 -5.43 -4.38 -12.48
CA THR A 370 -4.37 -5.18 -11.86
C THR A 370 -5.00 -6.33 -11.08
N ASN A 371 -4.27 -7.46 -11.01
CA ASN A 371 -4.77 -8.67 -10.39
C ASN A 371 -4.56 -8.68 -8.87
N GLY A 372 -5.61 -9.06 -8.14
CA GLY A 372 -5.59 -9.27 -6.69
C GLY A 372 -6.01 -8.06 -5.87
N LEU A 373 -6.27 -8.32 -4.59
CA LEU A 373 -6.68 -7.28 -3.63
C LEU A 373 -5.52 -6.33 -3.36
N TYR A 374 -5.79 -5.04 -3.53
CA TYR A 374 -4.81 -3.98 -3.30
C TYR A 374 -4.15 -4.13 -1.93
N GLY A 375 -2.82 -3.98 -1.86
CA GLY A 375 -2.07 -4.03 -0.62
C GLY A 375 -1.83 -5.43 -0.01
N TYR A 376 -2.29 -6.53 -0.64
CA TYR A 376 -1.99 -7.90 -0.18
C TYR A 376 -1.02 -8.66 -1.08
N SER A 377 -0.85 -8.21 -2.32
CA SER A 377 -0.12 -8.94 -3.37
C SER A 377 1.37 -8.59 -3.48
N TRP A 378 1.88 -7.73 -2.59
CA TRP A 378 3.26 -7.21 -2.61
C TRP A 378 3.63 -6.45 -3.90
N ASP A 379 2.63 -5.94 -4.61
CA ASP A 379 2.81 -5.08 -5.79
C ASP A 379 3.24 -3.68 -5.34
N MET A 380 4.48 -3.58 -4.87
CA MET A 380 5.06 -2.34 -4.35
C MET A 380 5.56 -1.49 -5.51
N MET A 381 4.80 -0.43 -5.80
CA MET A 381 5.14 0.62 -6.76
C MET A 381 5.19 0.19 -8.25
N VAL A 382 4.65 -0.98 -8.58
CA VAL A 382 4.62 -1.51 -9.97
C VAL A 382 3.62 -0.75 -10.87
N HIS A 383 2.63 -0.09 -10.26
CA HIS A 383 1.54 0.55 -11.00
C HIS A 383 1.38 1.99 -10.55
N SER A 384 1.50 2.92 -11.50
CA SER A 384 1.16 4.33 -11.36
C SER A 384 -0.19 4.59 -12.02
N TRP A 385 -1.13 5.08 -11.21
CA TRP A 385 -2.49 5.39 -11.63
C TRP A 385 -2.68 6.90 -11.62
N ASP A 386 -3.18 7.45 -12.71
CA ASP A 386 -3.50 8.86 -12.84
C ASP A 386 -4.99 9.01 -13.17
N THR A 387 -5.76 9.54 -12.22
CA THR A 387 -7.20 9.78 -12.37
C THR A 387 -7.39 11.21 -12.84
N VAL A 388 -8.10 11.36 -13.95
CA VAL A 388 -8.21 12.62 -14.69
C VAL A 388 -9.58 13.23 -14.51
N LEU A 389 -10.62 12.38 -14.54
CA LEU A 389 -12.00 12.78 -14.39
C LEU A 389 -12.77 11.68 -13.67
N VAL A 390 -13.58 12.09 -12.70
CA VAL A 390 -14.59 11.24 -12.05
C VAL A 390 -15.92 11.98 -12.14
N VAL A 391 -16.93 11.34 -12.69
CA VAL A 391 -18.29 11.88 -12.75
C VAL A 391 -19.21 10.95 -11.98
N VAL A 392 -19.86 11.47 -10.95
CA VAL A 392 -20.89 10.75 -10.20
C VAL A 392 -22.25 11.34 -10.57
N LYS A 393 -23.04 10.58 -11.33
CA LYS A 393 -24.36 10.99 -11.78
C LYS A 393 -25.44 10.23 -11.01
N VAL A 394 -26.35 10.97 -10.40
CA VAL A 394 -27.53 10.46 -9.70
C VAL A 394 -28.77 10.80 -10.52
N ILE A 395 -29.60 9.80 -10.81
CA ILE A 395 -30.86 9.98 -11.54
C ILE A 395 -32.01 9.62 -10.61
N ASP A 396 -32.98 10.52 -10.47
CA ASP A 396 -34.28 10.19 -9.89
C ASP A 396 -35.13 9.46 -10.93
N ASN A 397 -35.42 8.19 -10.69
CA ASN A 397 -36.12 7.33 -11.64
C ASN A 397 -37.59 7.75 -11.87
N LYS A 398 -38.18 8.51 -10.94
CA LYS A 398 -39.56 9.00 -11.06
C LYS A 398 -39.64 10.29 -11.87
N THR A 399 -38.71 11.22 -11.64
CA THR A 399 -38.72 12.54 -12.31
C THR A 399 -37.85 12.59 -13.56
N GLY A 400 -36.91 11.66 -13.71
CA GLY A 400 -35.88 11.69 -14.75
C GLY A 400 -34.83 12.79 -14.54
N LYS A 401 -34.84 13.47 -13.39
CA LYS A 401 -33.91 14.57 -13.10
C LYS A 401 -32.53 14.01 -12.80
N GLU A 402 -31.53 14.55 -13.49
CA GLU A 402 -30.12 14.24 -13.26
C GLU A 402 -29.49 15.23 -12.25
N LEU A 403 -28.64 14.70 -11.38
CA LEU A 403 -27.84 15.45 -10.41
C LEU A 403 -26.40 14.94 -10.49
N PHE A 404 -25.45 15.86 -10.60
CA PHE A 404 -24.03 15.54 -10.51
C PHE A 404 -23.53 15.83 -9.10
N VAL A 405 -22.79 14.87 -8.54
CA VAL A 405 -22.20 14.94 -7.21
C VAL A 405 -20.69 15.01 -7.36
N ASP A 406 -20.06 15.89 -6.58
CA ASP A 406 -18.60 15.99 -6.48
C ASP A 406 -18.01 14.65 -6.02
N ASP A 407 -16.93 14.19 -6.64
CA ASP A 407 -16.32 12.90 -6.33
C ASP A 407 -15.63 12.86 -4.95
N ASP A 408 -15.32 14.01 -4.36
CA ASP A 408 -14.83 14.14 -3.00
C ASP A 408 -15.97 14.18 -1.95
N ALA A 409 -17.24 14.20 -2.39
CA ALA A 409 -18.38 14.23 -1.48
C ALA A 409 -18.38 12.99 -0.57
N PHE A 410 -18.43 13.24 0.74
CA PHE A 410 -18.46 12.22 1.80
C PHE A 410 -17.26 11.27 1.86
N THR A 411 -16.19 11.50 1.11
CA THR A 411 -14.96 10.71 1.22
C THR A 411 -13.80 11.59 1.66
N THR A 412 -12.67 10.96 2.00
CA THR A 412 -11.41 11.64 2.39
C THR A 412 -10.22 11.15 1.55
N ASN A 413 -10.45 10.21 0.64
CA ASN A 413 -9.46 9.73 -0.30
C ASN A 413 -10.13 9.34 -1.62
N ASP A 414 -9.31 9.19 -2.65
CA ASP A 414 -9.70 8.90 -4.03
C ASP A 414 -9.67 7.41 -4.36
N ARG A 415 -9.22 6.52 -3.47
CA ARG A 415 -8.97 5.11 -3.84
C ARG A 415 -10.23 4.35 -4.20
N TRP A 416 -11.39 4.83 -3.74
CA TRP A 416 -12.66 4.19 -4.02
C TRP A 416 -12.95 4.13 -5.52
N ASN A 417 -12.52 5.13 -6.30
CA ASN A 417 -12.77 5.20 -7.74
C ASN A 417 -11.94 4.18 -8.56
N LYS A 418 -10.87 3.61 -7.99
CA LYS A 418 -10.00 2.61 -8.66
C LYS A 418 -10.35 1.16 -8.32
N HIS A 419 -11.36 0.94 -7.49
CA HIS A 419 -11.68 -0.39 -6.99
C HIS A 419 -13.19 -0.64 -7.02
N ALA A 420 -13.60 -1.61 -7.84
CA ALA A 420 -15.03 -1.88 -8.09
C ALA A 420 -15.85 -2.12 -6.81
N ASP A 421 -15.27 -2.83 -5.85
CA ASP A 421 -15.92 -3.11 -4.56
C ASP A 421 -16.13 -1.85 -3.71
N MET A 422 -15.20 -0.90 -3.80
CA MET A 422 -15.31 0.40 -3.13
C MET A 422 -16.27 1.34 -3.87
N CYS A 423 -16.32 1.32 -5.21
CA CYS A 423 -17.33 2.05 -5.98
C CYS A 423 -18.76 1.65 -5.58
N VAL A 424 -19.03 0.35 -5.43
CA VAL A 424 -20.34 -0.13 -4.96
C VAL A 424 -20.62 0.33 -3.53
N GLN A 425 -19.63 0.28 -2.64
CA GLN A 425 -19.76 0.77 -1.26
C GLN A 425 -20.00 2.29 -1.21
N TYR A 426 -19.36 3.06 -2.10
CA TYR A 426 -19.56 4.49 -2.24
C TYR A 426 -20.98 4.81 -2.70
N ALA A 427 -21.49 4.14 -3.75
CA ALA A 427 -22.86 4.33 -4.23
C ALA A 427 -23.90 4.04 -3.12
N GLN A 428 -23.72 2.96 -2.35
CA GLN A 428 -24.58 2.63 -1.22
C GLN A 428 -24.51 3.67 -0.09
N CYS A 429 -23.32 4.20 0.18
CA CYS A 429 -23.12 5.27 1.15
C CYS A 429 -23.79 6.58 0.71
N LEU A 430 -23.58 6.97 -0.55
CA LEU A 430 -24.16 8.17 -1.15
C LEU A 430 -25.69 8.11 -1.10
N LYS A 431 -26.30 6.98 -1.49
CA LYS A 431 -27.75 6.77 -1.35
C LYS A 431 -28.24 7.04 0.08
N ARG A 432 -27.58 6.44 1.09
CA ARG A 432 -27.93 6.62 2.50
C ARG A 432 -27.83 8.08 2.94
N ASN A 433 -26.80 8.80 2.49
CA ASN A 433 -26.59 10.21 2.83
C ASN A 433 -27.64 11.12 2.18
N LEU A 434 -28.01 10.84 0.93
CA LEU A 434 -29.07 11.57 0.22
C LEU A 434 -30.44 11.33 0.88
N GLU A 435 -30.77 10.08 1.23
CA GLU A 435 -32.00 9.73 1.96
C GLU A 435 -32.06 10.45 3.33
N THR A 436 -30.94 10.48 4.06
CA THR A 436 -30.85 11.15 5.37
C THR A 436 -31.03 12.67 5.24
N THR A 437 -30.41 13.29 4.23
CA THR A 437 -30.49 14.73 3.99
C THR A 437 -31.91 15.16 3.59
N TYR A 438 -32.60 14.31 2.82
CA TYR A 438 -34.00 14.50 2.46
C TYR A 438 -34.93 14.41 3.67
N ASN A 439 -34.81 13.35 4.47
CA ASN A 439 -35.66 13.14 5.65
C ASN A 439 -35.53 14.27 6.68
N ASN A 440 -34.38 14.94 6.73
CA ASN A 440 -34.14 16.10 7.59
C ASN A 440 -34.66 17.43 7.02
N GLY A 441 -35.31 17.44 5.85
CA GLY A 441 -35.92 18.62 5.23
C GLY A 441 -34.90 19.62 4.68
N LEU A 442 -33.63 19.22 4.51
CA LEU A 442 -32.53 20.11 4.12
C LEU A 442 -32.33 20.19 2.60
N SER A 443 -33.05 19.41 1.81
CA SER A 443 -32.98 19.42 0.34
C SER A 443 -34.32 19.88 -0.26
N SER A 444 -34.28 20.98 -1.01
CA SER A 444 -35.41 21.51 -1.77
C SER A 444 -35.61 20.82 -3.13
N MET A 445 -34.79 19.82 -3.47
CA MET A 445 -34.65 19.35 -4.85
C MET A 445 -35.14 17.93 -5.14
N ALA A 446 -35.49 17.13 -4.13
CA ALA A 446 -36.07 15.80 -4.33
C ALA A 446 -37.60 15.85 -4.19
N SER A 447 -38.28 16.17 -5.29
CA SER A 447 -39.74 16.03 -5.37
C SER A 447 -40.09 14.56 -5.60
N SER A 448 -40.09 13.78 -4.51
CA SER A 448 -40.62 12.41 -4.31
C SER A 448 -39.60 11.55 -3.55
N GLU A 449 -40.07 10.49 -2.88
CA GLU A 449 -39.25 9.61 -2.04
C GLU A 449 -37.91 9.24 -2.71
N VAL A 450 -36.78 9.65 -2.10
CA VAL A 450 -35.39 9.35 -2.52
C VAL A 450 -35.07 7.84 -2.59
N SER A 451 -36.06 6.98 -2.33
CA SER A 451 -35.92 5.52 -2.37
C SER A 451 -35.60 4.97 -3.76
N ASP A 452 -36.01 5.65 -4.82
CA ASP A 452 -35.92 5.17 -6.22
C ASP A 452 -34.97 6.04 -7.07
N ILE A 453 -33.68 5.89 -6.80
CA ILE A 453 -32.59 6.55 -7.53
C ILE A 453 -31.69 5.51 -8.19
N SER A 454 -31.03 5.91 -9.28
CA SER A 454 -29.96 5.17 -9.95
C SER A 454 -28.65 5.98 -9.85
N ILE A 455 -27.52 5.31 -9.65
CA ILE A 455 -26.21 5.97 -9.53
C ILE A 455 -25.25 5.40 -10.57
N TYR A 456 -24.76 6.29 -11.42
CA TYR A 456 -23.81 6.01 -12.49
C TYR A 456 -22.48 6.69 -12.18
N VAL A 457 -21.38 5.99 -12.44
CA VAL A 457 -20.04 6.49 -12.17
C VAL A 457 -19.19 6.32 -13.43
N ASP A 458 -18.60 7.42 -13.88
CA ASP A 458 -17.66 7.46 -14.98
C ASP A 458 -16.28 7.85 -14.46
N VAL A 459 -15.29 6.98 -14.64
CA VAL A 459 -13.94 7.17 -14.11
C VAL A 459 -12.95 7.05 -15.25
N TRP A 460 -12.25 8.15 -15.53
CA TRP A 460 -11.18 8.23 -16.52
C TRP A 460 -9.82 8.15 -15.84
N CYS A 461 -9.09 7.10 -16.18
CA CYS A 461 -7.79 6.82 -15.59
C CYS A 461 -6.75 6.48 -16.67
N SER A 462 -5.49 6.78 -16.38
CA SER A 462 -4.33 6.24 -17.06
C SER A 462 -3.56 5.30 -16.13
N LEU A 463 -3.08 4.19 -16.67
CA LEU A 463 -2.21 3.24 -15.98
C LEU A 463 -0.85 3.18 -16.68
N ASN A 464 0.21 3.56 -15.97
CA ASN A 464 1.59 3.50 -16.47
C ASN A 464 1.75 4.21 -17.84
N LYS A 465 1.32 5.47 -17.95
CA LYS A 465 1.40 6.29 -19.18
C LYS A 465 0.66 5.72 -20.40
N ARG A 466 -0.36 4.89 -20.21
CA ARG A 466 -1.29 4.54 -21.30
C ARG A 466 -2.16 5.74 -21.65
N PHE A 467 -2.90 5.62 -22.75
CA PHE A 467 -4.06 6.45 -23.01
C PHE A 467 -4.95 6.52 -21.76
N GLN A 468 -5.54 7.68 -21.54
CA GLN A 468 -6.62 7.84 -20.58
C GLN A 468 -7.83 7.11 -21.13
N GLN A 469 -8.39 6.21 -20.34
CA GLN A 469 -9.54 5.41 -20.74
C GLN A 469 -10.51 5.25 -19.56
N ARG A 470 -11.75 4.89 -19.90
CA ARG A 470 -12.76 4.55 -18.90
C ARG A 470 -12.38 3.28 -18.15
N MET A 471 -12.55 3.33 -16.84
CA MET A 471 -12.39 2.17 -15.97
C MET A 471 -13.67 1.34 -15.87
N TYR A 472 -14.83 2.00 -15.86
CA TYR A 472 -16.14 1.37 -15.68
C TYR A 472 -17.09 1.76 -16.81
N ASP A 473 -18.07 0.90 -17.08
CA ASP A 473 -19.17 1.25 -17.98
C ASP A 473 -20.03 2.36 -17.35
N PRO A 474 -20.07 3.57 -17.94
CA PRO A 474 -20.80 4.71 -17.38
C PRO A 474 -22.33 4.52 -17.41
N ASN A 475 -22.83 3.52 -18.15
CA ASN A 475 -24.26 3.24 -18.26
C ASN A 475 -24.74 2.18 -17.26
N TYR A 476 -23.86 1.72 -16.38
CA TYR A 476 -24.18 0.67 -15.41
C TYR A 476 -24.62 1.29 -14.07
N ASP A 477 -25.82 0.93 -13.57
CA ASP A 477 -26.30 1.40 -12.27
C ASP A 477 -25.62 0.64 -11.12
N LEU A 478 -24.76 1.35 -10.37
CA LEU A 478 -24.00 0.78 -9.26
C LEU A 478 -24.86 0.35 -8.07
N LEU A 479 -26.09 0.85 -7.94
CA LEU A 479 -27.01 0.38 -6.90
C LEU A 479 -27.59 -1.00 -7.21
N GLN A 480 -27.58 -1.41 -8.48
CA GLN A 480 -28.04 -2.71 -8.95
C GLN A 480 -26.88 -3.65 -9.31
N ALA A 481 -25.63 -3.21 -9.15
CA ALA A 481 -24.45 -3.99 -9.46
C ALA A 481 -24.31 -5.25 -8.59
N ASP A 482 -24.26 -6.41 -9.24
CA ASP A 482 -23.99 -7.69 -8.57
C ASP A 482 -22.47 -7.86 -8.39
N TRP A 483 -21.95 -7.37 -7.27
CA TRP A 483 -20.54 -7.54 -6.90
C TRP A 483 -20.34 -8.72 -5.94
N SER A 484 -19.32 -9.54 -6.20
CA SER A 484 -18.93 -10.65 -5.33
C SER A 484 -17.41 -10.85 -5.34
N PRO A 485 -16.77 -11.18 -4.19
CA PRO A 485 -15.33 -11.43 -4.14
C PRO A 485 -14.84 -12.50 -5.12
N PHE A 486 -15.69 -13.45 -5.52
CA PHE A 486 -15.30 -14.63 -6.29
C PHE A 486 -15.69 -14.55 -7.79
N ARG A 487 -16.44 -13.53 -8.20
CA ARG A 487 -16.87 -13.34 -9.59
C ARG A 487 -16.17 -12.14 -10.20
N GLN A 488 -15.93 -12.21 -11.49
CA GLN A 488 -15.37 -11.07 -12.23
C GLN A 488 -16.42 -9.95 -12.28
N VAL A 489 -15.95 -8.71 -12.19
CA VAL A 489 -16.79 -7.51 -12.29
C VAL A 489 -17.21 -7.32 -13.74
N GLU A 490 -18.51 -7.36 -14.03
CA GLU A 490 -19.02 -7.32 -15.40
C GLU A 490 -18.96 -5.92 -16.04
N TRP A 491 -19.08 -4.89 -15.22
CA TRP A 491 -19.07 -3.47 -15.62
C TRP A 491 -17.67 -2.83 -15.56
N LEU A 492 -16.63 -3.62 -15.29
CA LEU A 492 -15.24 -3.18 -15.38
C LEU A 492 -14.76 -3.29 -16.83
N LEU A 493 -14.36 -2.16 -17.41
CA LEU A 493 -13.85 -2.11 -18.78
C LEU A 493 -12.38 -2.59 -18.83
N PRO A 494 -11.99 -3.36 -19.87
CA PRO A 494 -10.66 -3.92 -19.96
C PRO A 494 -9.60 -2.85 -20.24
N VAL A 495 -8.38 -3.07 -19.75
CA VAL A 495 -7.22 -2.24 -20.13
C VAL A 495 -6.96 -2.40 -21.63
N LEU A 496 -6.81 -1.29 -22.35
CA LEU A 496 -6.57 -1.28 -23.79
C LEU A 496 -5.09 -1.55 -24.12
N THR A 497 -4.63 -2.78 -23.86
CA THR A 497 -3.23 -3.18 -24.07
C THR A 497 -2.79 -3.20 -25.53
N LYS A 498 -3.73 -3.27 -26.48
CA LYS A 498 -3.46 -3.22 -27.94
C LYS A 498 -2.72 -1.93 -28.34
N TYR A 499 -2.88 -0.86 -27.58
CA TYR A 499 -2.29 0.45 -27.89
C TYR A 499 -1.03 0.77 -27.05
N ASN A 500 -0.42 -0.23 -26.39
CA ASN A 500 0.81 0.00 -25.61
C ASN A 500 1.95 0.58 -26.46
N ASP A 501 2.05 0.18 -27.73
CA ASP A 501 3.09 0.66 -28.65
C ASP A 501 2.99 2.17 -28.93
N PHE A 502 1.81 2.78 -28.72
CA PHE A 502 1.65 4.22 -28.86
C PHE A 502 2.39 5.02 -27.79
N ARG A 503 2.81 4.44 -26.66
CA ARG A 503 3.51 5.18 -25.59
C ARG A 503 4.69 5.98 -26.10
N ARG A 504 5.53 5.36 -26.94
CA ARG A 504 6.68 6.05 -27.54
C ARG A 504 6.23 7.21 -28.43
N ARG A 505 5.19 6.99 -29.25
CA ARG A 505 4.63 8.02 -30.13
C ARG A 505 3.98 9.15 -29.31
N MET A 506 3.29 8.83 -28.21
CA MET A 506 2.71 9.82 -27.29
C MET A 506 3.81 10.64 -26.61
N ASP A 507 4.91 10.01 -26.17
CA ASP A 507 6.06 10.73 -25.61
C ASP A 507 6.71 11.66 -26.65
N GLU A 508 6.84 11.22 -27.91
CA GLU A 508 7.35 12.03 -29.02
C GLU A 508 6.43 13.23 -29.32
N ILE A 509 5.11 13.00 -29.42
CA ILE A 509 4.11 14.07 -29.59
C ILE A 509 4.13 15.03 -28.40
N THR A 510 4.22 14.52 -27.18
CA THR A 510 4.29 15.35 -25.96
C THR A 510 5.50 16.28 -26.00
N LYS A 511 6.69 15.74 -26.37
CA LYS A 511 7.91 16.54 -26.52
C LYS A 511 7.77 17.60 -27.63
N GLU A 512 7.11 17.27 -28.74
CA GLU A 512 6.82 18.22 -29.82
C GLU A 512 5.88 19.33 -29.36
N VAL A 513 4.75 18.97 -28.74
CA VAL A 513 3.75 19.94 -28.24
C VAL A 513 4.38 20.87 -27.20
N TYR A 514 5.19 20.35 -26.26
CA TYR A 514 5.91 21.17 -25.29
C TYR A 514 6.99 22.08 -25.91
N SER A 515 7.44 21.79 -27.14
CA SER A 515 8.35 22.68 -27.86
C SER A 515 7.66 23.90 -28.47
N TRP A 516 6.33 23.86 -28.65
CA TRP A 516 5.56 24.97 -29.21
C TRP A 516 5.51 26.17 -28.24
N SER A 517 5.37 25.90 -26.94
CA SER A 517 5.31 26.88 -25.88
C SER A 517 5.51 26.24 -24.51
N ASN A 518 5.91 27.03 -23.51
CA ASN A 518 5.90 26.56 -22.11
C ASN A 518 4.47 26.36 -21.55
N ARG A 519 3.44 26.77 -22.30
CA ARG A 519 2.02 26.71 -21.90
C ARG A 519 1.21 25.71 -22.71
N SER A 520 1.80 25.07 -23.72
CA SER A 520 1.13 24.05 -24.51
C SER A 520 1.09 22.73 -23.76
N ASP A 521 0.01 21.98 -23.94
CA ASP A 521 -0.18 20.67 -23.36
C ASP A 521 -0.97 19.75 -24.27
N VAL A 522 -0.91 18.46 -23.98
CA VAL A 522 -1.59 17.42 -24.75
C VAL A 522 -2.26 16.39 -23.85
N LEU A 523 -3.48 16.02 -24.22
CA LEU A 523 -4.26 15.00 -23.55
C LEU A 523 -4.51 13.84 -24.51
N PHE A 524 -4.16 12.61 -24.11
CA PHE A 524 -4.35 11.41 -24.92
C PHE A 524 -5.49 10.55 -24.36
N ILE A 525 -6.51 10.33 -25.17
CA ILE A 525 -7.73 9.62 -24.78
C ILE A 525 -7.94 8.40 -25.67
N ALA A 526 -8.43 7.32 -25.08
CA ALA A 526 -8.96 6.16 -25.78
C ALA A 526 -10.33 5.78 -25.17
N ASP A 527 -11.36 5.67 -26.01
CA ASP A 527 -12.72 5.33 -25.56
C ASP A 527 -13.30 4.15 -26.35
N PHE A 528 -14.30 3.49 -25.77
CA PHE A 528 -14.87 2.24 -26.25
C PHE A 528 -16.00 2.47 -27.27
N PRO A 529 -16.23 1.50 -28.19
CA PRO A 529 -17.32 1.57 -29.16
C PRO A 529 -18.68 1.81 -28.51
N GLY A 530 -19.48 2.70 -29.12
CA GLY A 530 -20.83 3.01 -28.65
C GLY A 530 -20.90 3.91 -27.42
N LEU A 531 -19.76 4.33 -26.86
CA LEU A 531 -19.68 5.36 -25.83
C LEU A 531 -19.35 6.73 -26.45
N TYR A 532 -19.63 7.78 -25.67
CA TYR A 532 -19.25 9.14 -26.01
C TYR A 532 -18.70 9.86 -24.79
N LEU A 533 -17.66 10.66 -24.98
CA LEU A 533 -17.17 11.60 -23.98
C LEU A 533 -17.84 12.96 -24.21
N GLU A 534 -18.65 13.39 -23.25
CA GLU A 534 -19.08 14.78 -23.13
C GLU A 534 -18.03 15.56 -22.35
N ASN A 535 -17.56 16.67 -22.91
CA ASN A 535 -16.53 17.48 -22.28
C ASN A 535 -16.87 18.96 -22.42
N PHE A 536 -16.46 19.74 -21.42
CA PHE A 536 -16.56 21.19 -21.44
C PHE A 536 -15.15 21.77 -21.40
N ILE A 537 -14.80 22.54 -22.44
CA ILE A 537 -13.48 23.17 -22.50
C ILE A 537 -13.61 24.60 -22.01
N ASN A 538 -12.98 24.87 -20.86
CA ASN A 538 -13.02 26.19 -20.24
C ASN A 538 -12.29 27.24 -21.09
N GLU A 539 -12.67 28.51 -20.94
CA GLU A 539 -12.09 29.64 -21.67
C GLU A 539 -10.66 29.99 -21.22
N ASP A 540 -10.11 29.28 -20.24
CA ASP A 540 -8.72 29.43 -19.78
C ASP A 540 -7.70 28.73 -20.68
N VAL A 541 -8.16 27.99 -21.69
CA VAL A 541 -7.32 27.44 -22.76
C VAL A 541 -7.67 28.06 -24.12
N GLU A 542 -6.72 28.01 -25.03
CA GLU A 542 -6.85 28.50 -26.41
C GLU A 542 -6.16 27.55 -27.39
N ASN A 543 -6.46 27.72 -28.69
CA ASN A 543 -5.93 26.89 -29.78
C ASN A 543 -6.18 25.39 -29.58
N VAL A 544 -7.38 25.04 -29.10
CA VAL A 544 -7.74 23.65 -28.85
C VAL A 544 -7.99 22.93 -30.16
N THR A 545 -7.29 21.82 -30.36
CA THR A 545 -7.42 20.99 -31.55
C THR A 545 -7.64 19.54 -31.13
N LEU A 546 -8.67 18.92 -31.70
CA LEU A 546 -8.96 17.49 -31.56
C LEU A 546 -8.37 16.76 -32.76
N THR A 547 -7.53 15.76 -32.51
CA THR A 547 -6.87 14.95 -33.57
C THR A 547 -7.07 13.47 -33.33
N VAL A 548 -7.47 12.73 -34.37
CA VAL A 548 -7.62 11.27 -34.30
C VAL A 548 -6.29 10.57 -34.55
N LEU A 549 -5.89 9.69 -33.64
CA LEU A 549 -4.65 8.92 -33.73
C LEU A 549 -4.86 7.50 -34.26
N GLU A 550 -6.04 6.92 -34.01
CA GLU A 550 -6.46 5.60 -34.49
C GLU A 550 -7.99 5.49 -34.38
N GLY A 551 -8.64 4.84 -35.35
CA GLY A 551 -10.10 4.65 -35.37
C GLY A 551 -10.88 5.77 -36.07
N GLU A 552 -12.17 5.85 -35.76
CA GLU A 552 -13.10 6.86 -36.29
C GLU A 552 -13.94 7.43 -35.14
N ILE A 553 -14.06 8.75 -35.09
CA ILE A 553 -14.87 9.47 -34.09
C ILE A 553 -15.88 10.41 -34.77
N GLY A 554 -16.99 10.66 -34.08
CA GLY A 554 -17.93 11.72 -34.41
C GLY A 554 -17.79 12.85 -33.39
N TYR A 555 -17.55 14.06 -33.86
CA TYR A 555 -17.53 15.27 -33.04
C TYR A 555 -18.85 16.01 -33.20
N GLU A 556 -19.51 16.30 -32.10
CA GLU A 556 -20.80 16.97 -32.03
C GLU A 556 -20.73 18.14 -31.04
N VAL A 557 -21.18 19.33 -31.47
CA VAL A 557 -21.31 20.50 -30.59
C VAL A 557 -22.76 20.63 -30.18
N GLU A 558 -23.02 20.84 -28.89
CA GLU A 558 -24.36 21.22 -28.44
C GLU A 558 -24.58 22.71 -28.74
N ASP A 559 -25.42 23.00 -29.72
CA ASP A 559 -25.85 24.36 -30.04
C ASP A 559 -27.12 24.69 -29.25
N GLU A 560 -27.04 25.62 -28.29
CA GLU A 560 -28.19 26.07 -27.48
C GLU A 560 -29.36 26.60 -28.33
N TYR A 561 -29.10 27.00 -29.58
CA TYR A 561 -30.08 27.67 -30.44
C TYR A 561 -30.58 26.82 -31.61
N SER A 562 -29.93 25.70 -31.94
CA SER A 562 -30.34 24.85 -33.05
C SER A 562 -30.51 23.39 -32.62
N LEU A 563 -31.71 22.84 -32.87
CA LEU A 563 -32.02 21.41 -32.71
C LEU A 563 -31.29 20.53 -33.76
N GLN A 564 -30.23 21.02 -34.39
CA GLN A 564 -29.42 20.31 -35.37
C GLN A 564 -27.97 20.21 -34.87
N SER A 565 -27.68 19.10 -34.20
CA SER A 565 -26.33 18.62 -33.93
C SER A 565 -25.57 18.42 -35.26
N LEU A 566 -24.71 19.36 -35.65
CA LEU A 566 -23.87 19.20 -36.84
C LEU A 566 -22.68 18.28 -36.51
N GLY A 567 -22.91 16.97 -36.56
CA GLY A 567 -21.88 15.97 -36.29
C GLY A 567 -20.83 15.92 -37.41
N THR A 568 -19.56 16.19 -37.09
CA THR A 568 -18.42 16.03 -38.01
C THR A 568 -17.75 14.69 -37.75
N LYS A 569 -17.60 13.86 -38.78
CA LYS A 569 -16.84 12.60 -38.67
C LYS A 569 -15.36 12.84 -38.94
N LEU A 570 -14.52 12.31 -38.08
CA LEU A 570 -13.07 12.35 -38.22
C LEU A 570 -12.49 10.93 -38.26
N LYS A 571 -11.57 10.72 -39.19
CA LYS A 571 -10.79 9.49 -39.36
C LYS A 571 -9.35 9.68 -38.90
N ASN A 572 -8.62 8.57 -38.79
CA ASN A 572 -7.21 8.57 -38.42
C ASN A 572 -6.38 9.63 -39.19
N GLY A 573 -5.70 10.49 -38.44
CA GLY A 573 -4.85 11.59 -38.95
C GLY A 573 -5.61 12.89 -39.23
N GLU A 574 -6.94 12.90 -39.16
CA GLU A 574 -7.73 14.11 -39.31
C GLU A 574 -7.81 14.88 -37.98
N SER A 575 -7.85 16.21 -38.09
CA SER A 575 -7.92 17.14 -36.97
C SER A 575 -9.01 18.19 -37.21
N LEU A 576 -9.66 18.65 -36.13
CA LEU A 576 -10.55 19.80 -36.16
C LEU A 576 -10.28 20.76 -35.00
N PRO A 577 -10.47 22.08 -35.18
CA PRO A 577 -10.46 23.04 -34.08
C PRO A 577 -11.70 22.87 -33.22
N VAL A 578 -11.53 22.94 -31.90
CA VAL A 578 -12.61 22.84 -30.91
C VAL A 578 -12.83 24.20 -30.27
N ASP A 579 -14.08 24.66 -30.26
CA ASP A 579 -14.46 25.93 -29.64
C ASP A 579 -14.45 25.79 -28.12
N VAL A 580 -13.99 26.85 -27.43
CA VAL A 580 -14.00 26.93 -25.97
C VAL A 580 -15.32 27.51 -25.46
N GLY A 581 -15.66 27.25 -24.20
CA GLY A 581 -16.87 27.76 -23.54
C GLY A 581 -18.16 27.00 -23.91
N HIS A 582 -18.07 25.89 -24.65
CA HIS A 582 -19.22 25.09 -25.07
C HIS A 582 -19.01 23.62 -24.70
N PHE A 583 -20.13 22.90 -24.54
CA PHE A 583 -20.12 21.44 -24.44
C PHE A 583 -20.01 20.81 -25.82
N HIS A 584 -19.22 19.75 -25.90
CA HIS A 584 -19.14 18.92 -27.08
C HIS A 584 -19.06 17.44 -26.70
N LYS A 585 -19.50 16.59 -27.64
CA LYS A 585 -19.50 15.14 -27.52
C LYS A 585 -18.56 14.55 -28.55
N VAL A 586 -17.72 13.62 -28.10
CA VAL A 586 -16.89 12.79 -28.96
C VAL A 586 -17.41 11.36 -28.90
N HIS A 587 -18.05 10.93 -29.97
CA HIS A 587 -18.62 9.59 -30.14
C HIS A 587 -17.61 8.65 -30.78
N VAL A 588 -17.46 7.43 -30.26
CA VAL A 588 -16.68 6.39 -30.92
C VAL A 588 -17.53 5.68 -31.97
N LEU A 589 -17.19 5.86 -33.25
CA LEU A 589 -17.96 5.32 -34.38
C LEU A 589 -17.42 3.98 -34.90
N SER A 590 -16.17 3.63 -34.59
CA SER A 590 -15.54 2.38 -35.02
C SER A 590 -15.97 1.19 -34.16
N GLU A 591 -15.88 -0.02 -34.74
CA GLU A 591 -16.14 -1.28 -34.03
C GLU A 591 -15.08 -1.61 -32.97
N SER A 592 -13.90 -0.99 -33.06
CA SER A 592 -12.84 -1.06 -32.05
C SER A 592 -12.68 0.28 -31.34
N PRO A 593 -12.09 0.32 -30.13
CA PRO A 593 -11.83 1.57 -29.42
C PRO A 593 -11.05 2.57 -30.29
N SER A 594 -11.44 3.84 -30.24
CA SER A 594 -10.76 4.93 -30.95
C SER A 594 -9.80 5.66 -30.02
N CYS A 595 -8.65 6.07 -30.55
CA CYS A 595 -7.65 6.86 -29.84
C CYS A 595 -7.57 8.24 -30.47
N TYR A 596 -7.63 9.29 -29.65
CA TYR A 596 -7.57 10.67 -30.09
C TYR A 596 -6.84 11.52 -29.05
N MET A 597 -6.48 12.73 -29.44
CA MET A 597 -5.80 13.68 -28.56
C MET A 597 -6.38 15.08 -28.66
N TYR A 598 -6.31 15.81 -27.55
CA TYR A 598 -6.49 17.26 -27.51
C TYR A 598 -5.12 17.91 -27.35
N THR A 599 -4.81 18.88 -28.20
CA THR A 599 -3.68 19.80 -27.97
C THR A 599 -4.24 21.17 -27.68
N PHE A 600 -3.70 21.86 -26.68
CA PHE A 600 -4.17 23.19 -26.27
C PHE A 600 -3.05 24.04 -25.68
N VAL A 601 -3.27 25.35 -25.58
CA VAL A 601 -2.37 26.31 -24.93
C VAL A 601 -3.12 26.96 -23.77
N ARG A 602 -2.56 26.94 -22.56
CA ARG A 602 -3.17 27.60 -21.39
C ARG A 602 -2.99 29.11 -21.48
N ARG A 603 -4.04 29.91 -21.25
CA ARG A 603 -3.99 31.38 -21.17
C ARG A 603 -3.26 31.85 -19.89
N GLU A 604 -2.68 33.04 -19.93
CA GLU A 604 -2.11 33.68 -18.73
C GLU A 604 -3.26 34.08 -17.79
N LYS A 605 -3.40 33.40 -16.63
CA LYS A 605 -4.24 33.91 -15.55
C LYS A 605 -3.60 35.16 -14.96
N ILE A 606 -4.23 36.33 -15.12
CA ILE A 606 -4.05 37.45 -14.19
C ILE A 606 -4.54 36.95 -12.83
N THR A 607 -3.60 36.72 -11.92
CA THR A 607 -3.78 36.07 -10.62
C THR A 607 -5.07 36.49 -9.89
N LYS A 608 -5.93 35.52 -9.59
CA LYS A 608 -6.62 35.36 -8.32
C LYS A 608 -7.10 33.91 -8.18
N ASP A 609 -6.44 33.20 -7.26
CA ASP A 609 -6.88 31.95 -6.62
C ASP A 609 -6.95 30.65 -7.45
N ASP A 610 -5.85 30.31 -8.12
CA ASP A 610 -5.60 28.93 -8.60
C ASP A 610 -4.50 28.27 -7.75
N SER A 611 -4.66 28.30 -6.42
CA SER A 611 -3.73 27.67 -5.49
C SER A 611 -4.08 26.21 -5.18
N SER A 612 -5.05 25.61 -5.86
CA SER A 612 -5.61 24.30 -5.52
C SER A 612 -5.10 23.11 -6.33
N ASN A 613 -4.36 23.27 -7.45
CA ASN A 613 -3.96 22.11 -8.26
C ASN A 613 -2.51 22.04 -8.76
N GLU A 614 -1.64 22.99 -8.35
CA GLU A 614 -0.23 22.63 -8.27
C GLU A 614 -0.06 21.77 -7.01
N ARG A 615 0.03 20.45 -7.18
CA ARG A 615 0.67 19.59 -6.18
C ARG A 615 2.02 20.23 -5.90
N LYS A 616 2.11 21.02 -4.83
CA LYS A 616 3.37 21.50 -4.29
C LYS A 616 4.21 20.24 -4.12
N ARG A 617 5.16 20.04 -5.03
CA ARG A 617 6.34 19.23 -4.75
C ARG A 617 6.97 19.98 -3.60
N PHE A 618 6.57 19.65 -2.37
CA PHE A 618 7.34 20.03 -1.20
C PHE A 618 8.70 19.42 -1.47
N MET A 619 9.62 20.27 -1.93
CA MET A 619 11.03 19.98 -1.93
C MET A 619 11.34 19.84 -0.45
N TYR A 620 11.26 18.62 0.06
CA TYR A 620 11.78 18.32 1.38
C TYR A 620 13.17 18.95 1.43
N SER A 621 13.44 19.72 2.49
CA SER A 621 14.82 20.15 2.78
C SER A 621 15.73 18.94 2.60
N PRO A 622 16.95 19.09 2.02
CA PRO A 622 17.85 17.95 1.84
C PRO A 622 18.10 17.18 3.15
N PHE A 623 17.90 17.84 4.30
CA PHE A 623 17.96 17.29 5.64
C PHE A 623 16.92 17.93 6.60
N PRO A 624 15.61 17.63 6.50
CA PRO A 624 14.58 18.21 7.36
C PRO A 624 14.52 17.45 8.70
N LEU A 625 15.66 17.11 9.32
CA LEU A 625 15.63 16.27 10.52
C LEU A 625 14.88 16.93 11.68
N VAL A 626 14.96 18.26 11.80
CA VAL A 626 14.31 19.02 12.86
C VAL A 626 12.84 19.25 12.54
N GLU A 627 12.53 19.61 11.30
CA GLU A 627 11.16 19.79 10.80
C GLU A 627 10.38 18.48 10.88
N ASP A 628 10.97 17.36 10.42
CA ASP A 628 10.37 16.03 10.50
C ASP A 628 10.07 15.68 11.97
N VAL A 629 11.00 15.92 12.90
CA VAL A 629 10.78 15.64 14.33
C VAL A 629 9.70 16.53 14.93
N TYR A 630 9.67 17.81 14.55
CA TYR A 630 8.66 18.76 15.02
C TYR A 630 7.25 18.37 14.54
N GLU A 631 7.09 18.08 13.25
CA GLU A 631 5.81 17.64 12.67
C GLU A 631 5.31 16.36 13.33
N ARG A 632 6.19 15.39 13.57
CA ARG A 632 5.84 14.15 14.29
C ARG A 632 5.40 14.43 15.72
N GLY A 633 6.06 15.38 16.39
CA GLY A 633 5.66 15.86 17.72
C GLY A 633 4.26 16.47 17.72
N GLU A 634 3.95 17.35 16.76
CA GLU A 634 2.62 17.95 16.62
C GLU A 634 1.53 16.91 16.32
N ARG A 635 1.80 15.93 15.44
CA ARG A 635 0.86 14.84 15.15
C ARG A 635 0.60 13.97 16.39
N MET A 636 1.64 13.63 17.14
CA MET A 636 1.50 12.91 18.41
C MET A 636 0.66 13.71 19.41
N LEU A 637 0.90 15.02 19.53
CA LEU A 637 0.10 15.90 20.38
C LEU A 637 -1.36 15.98 19.93
N SER A 638 -1.63 16.04 18.61
CA SER A 638 -2.98 16.01 18.05
C SER A 638 -3.73 14.74 18.46
N MET A 639 -3.10 13.56 18.30
CA MET A 639 -3.69 12.30 18.73
C MET A 639 -4.04 12.29 20.22
N TRP A 640 -3.15 12.80 21.08
CA TRP A 640 -3.42 12.89 22.51
C TRP A 640 -4.52 13.91 22.86
N LYS A 641 -4.67 15.00 22.09
CA LYS A 641 -5.81 15.91 22.22
C LYS A 641 -7.14 15.21 21.89
N HIS A 642 -7.18 14.37 20.86
CA HIS A 642 -8.38 13.59 20.53
C HIS A 642 -8.72 12.59 21.64
N ILE A 643 -7.73 11.82 22.10
CA ILE A 643 -7.89 10.88 23.21
C ILE A 643 -8.38 11.62 24.47
N GLY A 644 -7.75 12.74 24.83
CA GLY A 644 -8.14 13.57 25.96
C GLY A 644 -9.58 14.08 25.83
N SER A 645 -9.98 14.54 24.64
CA SER A 645 -11.34 14.99 24.37
C SER A 645 -12.36 13.86 24.52
N ALA A 646 -12.05 12.65 24.06
CA ALA A 646 -12.90 11.47 24.21
C ALA A 646 -13.05 11.04 25.69
N VAL A 647 -11.97 11.11 26.47
CA VAL A 647 -11.99 10.88 27.91
C VAL A 647 -12.87 11.91 28.62
N LEU A 648 -12.66 13.20 28.34
CA LEU A 648 -13.45 14.29 28.91
C LEU A 648 -14.94 14.16 28.58
N ASN A 649 -15.25 13.77 27.33
CA ASN A 649 -16.62 13.53 26.92
C ASN A 649 -17.25 12.34 27.66
N THR A 650 -16.54 11.23 27.78
CA THR A 650 -17.07 9.99 28.37
C THR A 650 -17.28 10.10 29.88
N PHE A 651 -16.34 10.72 30.61
CA PHE A 651 -16.39 10.78 32.07
C PHE A 651 -17.05 12.05 32.62
N PHE A 652 -17.01 13.16 31.88
CA PHE A 652 -17.47 14.47 32.35
C PHE A 652 -18.53 15.11 31.45
N GLY A 653 -18.94 14.47 30.35
CA GLY A 653 -19.96 14.99 29.44
C GLY A 653 -19.53 16.24 28.65
N ILE A 654 -18.23 16.56 28.63
CA ILE A 654 -17.72 17.74 27.93
C ILE A 654 -17.83 17.52 26.41
N PRO A 655 -18.44 18.44 25.64
CA PRO A 655 -18.55 18.29 24.21
C PRO A 655 -17.16 18.39 23.55
N TYR A 656 -16.92 17.52 22.57
CA TYR A 656 -15.73 17.58 21.72
C TYR A 656 -16.03 18.34 20.43
N ARG A 657 -14.99 18.92 19.82
CA ARG A 657 -15.08 19.58 18.51
C ARG A 657 -14.47 18.67 17.45
N ILE A 658 -15.19 18.49 16.35
CA ILE A 658 -14.71 17.81 15.15
C ILE A 658 -14.47 18.89 14.10
N LYS A 659 -13.37 18.78 13.33
CA LYS A 659 -13.26 19.52 12.07
C LYS A 659 -14.25 18.93 11.07
N VAL A 660 -15.39 19.58 10.89
CA VAL A 660 -16.35 19.22 9.84
C VAL A 660 -15.98 20.03 8.60
N ASN A 661 -15.81 19.36 7.46
CA ASN A 661 -15.74 20.05 6.17
C ASN A 661 -17.13 20.64 5.90
N SER A 662 -17.26 21.96 6.03
CA SER A 662 -18.52 22.67 5.82
C SER A 662 -18.99 22.69 4.37
N GLU A 663 -18.18 22.16 3.45
CA GLU A 663 -18.45 22.07 2.01
C GLU A 663 -19.11 20.74 1.59
N LYS A 664 -19.27 19.77 2.51
CA LYS A 664 -19.82 18.42 2.25
C LYS A 664 -21.36 18.33 2.25
#